data_AF-A0A9Q1HPQ1-F1
#
_entry.id   AF-A0A9Q1HPQ1-F1
#
_cell.length_a   1.000
_cell.length_b   1.000
_cell.length_c   1.000
_cell.angle_alpha   90.00
_cell.angle_beta   90.00
_cell.angle_gamma   90.00
#
_symmetry.space_group_name_H-M   'P 1'
#
loop_
_entity.id
_entity.type
_entity.pdbx_description
1 polymer ?
#
loop_
_entity_poly.entity_id
_entity_poly.type
_entity_poly.pdbx_seq_one_letter_code
_entity_poly.pdbx_strand_id
1 'polypeptide(L)'
;MARQGALDWTVIVLTCQHKDSVYAFQRELEVRQQRGSLPKGALLLTVADPQERLGSGGATLNALLVAAEHLSARAGYTVVTADVLDNAYILILHTGRDFPWDSCGRAFCWLPEQCAAGSVEQPVCCLDLHLSILTHQICSGSPPGVWVCSTDMILALPSIPAMSWDSFYGVRVLSLPGRVRDIIYKGPEERIRQAMGPDGKVPLVSGPVFFCREVSERLLQMHVTPPLDGCTYLGMDSGAPPLEISLFLDVLRCLCSDVREELFVSEERRGCASPHGPQGAAVRNARALLWRTLRGTPLTLVYVADGGYDYMTLSGLEHVRRLTKMGSETETLSHVQNVESLGAGSRVINSILEGDIIVSPGAVVQHCHLKCSTGLCSDIIIPPGLFSVWVHIGANPRGTDFYDRTGIQPGDLGAVGCGGDARPCLLDLRLFPVFESRGGSVGLGWAQWLLAGGGAGGGAWAGAWEVGRWRAAWRLSLREVLSCTDQQGELLWREELFFRAARRRAGDALTGRTDRSLLPSIRAAVLGGRQEPLLQALDSVAAGSSEDLGIAARTLACIADVLGCLAGEGRGGLRSGPAANPAWGPAFARLERGDLPGGVQALAEERQNWMSRPDLLVRAARHYEGAGQVLLRQAVMSAQRFVSVGPGNLPPIGEWQEVECPARLDLSGGWSDTPPITFERGGAVVNVAVRVGGRRPIGARARRIEEPRLLLVSSSGGRGGQVATETVCLTLQDLEDHCQPHAPGALLKAVCLCSGLVAFPSQQPLGQQLLQRWGGGVELQSWSLLPHGSGLGTSSILAGALLAAVYLCTGRSFDTDSLIHAVLHLEQTLTTGGGWQDQVGGLVGGVKIARSRACLPLKVEVERLDLSEDFLLSLQQRLLLVYTGKTRLARNLLQDVVRSWYSRLAAIVENTEQLVSNAEECARACAEGSLSRLGSCLDRYWQQKKAMAPGCEPAAVRNMMAALRPLTLGQSLAGAGGGGFLFLLTHEPLQEERVREVLSNTQGLGDFSVHSVEIDMEGVCLLPPSQSSLGPDPGP
;
A
#
# COMPACT_ATOMS: atom_id res chain seq x y z
N MET A 1 -9.07 -9.55 22.49
CA MET A 1 -9.96 -8.42 22.85
C MET A 1 -10.75 -8.04 21.61
N ALA A 2 -12.09 -8.11 21.68
CA ALA A 2 -12.96 -7.79 20.55
C ALA A 2 -12.78 -6.30 20.17
N ARG A 3 -12.45 -6.02 18.91
CA ARG A 3 -12.49 -4.67 18.35
C ARG A 3 -13.94 -4.19 18.45
N GLN A 4 -14.26 -3.26 19.36
CA GLN A 4 -15.51 -2.50 19.26
C GLN A 4 -15.52 -1.82 17.88
N GLY A 5 -16.63 -1.94 17.15
CA GLY A 5 -16.76 -1.38 15.81
C GLY A 5 -16.56 0.14 15.80
N ALA A 6 -15.99 0.66 14.72
CA ALA A 6 -15.93 2.10 14.49
C ALA A 6 -17.35 2.70 14.46
N LEU A 7 -17.54 3.89 15.01
CA LEU A 7 -18.82 4.60 14.91
C LEU A 7 -19.06 5.02 13.45
N ASP A 8 -20.28 4.81 12.94
CA ASP A 8 -20.67 5.28 11.61
C ASP A 8 -21.38 6.63 11.72
N TRP A 9 -20.77 7.69 11.18
CA TRP A 9 -21.29 9.05 11.29
C TRP A 9 -22.43 9.30 10.29
N THR A 10 -23.54 9.87 10.76
CA THR A 10 -24.63 10.32 9.90
C THR A 10 -24.28 11.65 9.24
N VAL A 11 -23.72 12.60 10.01
CA VAL A 11 -23.33 13.93 9.53
C VAL A 11 -21.98 14.31 10.14
N ILE A 12 -21.08 14.85 9.32
CA ILE A 12 -19.85 15.50 9.76
C ILE A 12 -19.90 16.95 9.28
N VAL A 13 -19.85 17.87 10.24
CA VAL A 13 -19.86 19.32 10.01
C VAL A 13 -18.48 19.88 10.33
N LEU A 14 -17.90 20.65 9.41
CA LEU A 14 -16.71 21.47 9.65
C LEU A 14 -17.13 22.94 9.62
N THR A 15 -17.03 23.65 10.73
CA THR A 15 -17.37 25.07 10.76
C THR A 15 -16.20 25.92 10.31
N CYS A 16 -16.43 27.03 9.61
CA CYS A 16 -15.39 27.97 9.21
C CYS A 16 -15.80 29.42 9.49
N GLN A 17 -14.84 30.27 9.85
CA GLN A 17 -15.12 31.67 10.18
C GLN A 17 -15.44 32.51 8.94
N HIS A 18 -14.81 32.18 7.80
CA HIS A 18 -14.90 32.96 6.57
C HIS A 18 -15.77 32.23 5.53
N LYS A 19 -16.64 32.99 4.86
CA LYS A 19 -17.53 32.45 3.82
C LYS A 19 -16.77 31.90 2.61
N ASP A 20 -15.65 32.53 2.27
CA ASP A 20 -14.83 32.14 1.11
C ASP A 20 -14.13 30.78 1.33
N SER A 21 -13.98 30.33 2.58
CA SER A 21 -13.41 29.03 2.93
C SER A 21 -14.34 27.85 2.66
N VAL A 22 -15.66 28.09 2.56
CA VAL A 22 -16.68 27.03 2.55
C VAL A 22 -16.44 26.01 1.44
N TYR A 23 -16.26 26.50 0.20
CA TYR A 23 -16.06 25.62 -0.95
C TYR A 23 -14.76 24.82 -0.86
N ALA A 24 -13.68 25.48 -0.42
CA ALA A 24 -12.37 24.84 -0.31
C ALA A 24 -12.37 23.71 0.73
N PHE A 25 -12.94 23.96 1.91
CA PHE A 25 -13.01 22.98 2.99
C PHE A 25 -14.03 21.87 2.70
N GLN A 26 -15.13 22.19 2.02
CA GLN A 26 -16.08 21.19 1.55
C GLN A 26 -15.41 20.18 0.62
N ARG A 27 -14.64 20.66 -0.35
CA ARG A 27 -13.86 19.81 -1.26
C ARG A 27 -12.87 18.93 -0.48
N GLU A 28 -12.20 19.46 0.54
CA GLU A 28 -11.26 18.70 1.37
C GLU A 28 -11.93 17.55 2.15
N LEU A 29 -13.16 17.73 2.61
CA LEU A 29 -13.96 16.65 3.22
C LEU A 29 -14.35 15.59 2.18
N GLU A 30 -14.80 16.01 1.00
CA GLU A 30 -15.18 15.11 -0.09
C GLU A 30 -14.01 14.27 -0.59
N VAL A 31 -12.81 14.86 -0.72
CA VAL A 31 -11.58 14.14 -1.07
C VAL A 31 -11.28 13.04 -0.04
N ARG A 32 -11.45 13.32 1.26
CA ARG A 32 -11.27 12.31 2.33
C ARG A 32 -12.29 11.18 2.24
N GLN A 33 -13.54 11.49 1.90
CA GLN A 33 -14.57 10.48 1.68
C GLN A 33 -14.29 9.61 0.44
N GLN A 34 -13.84 10.22 -0.66
CA GLN A 34 -13.45 9.51 -1.87
C GLN A 34 -12.25 8.58 -1.62
N ARG A 35 -11.29 9.00 -0.79
CA ARG A 35 -10.14 8.20 -0.37
C ARG A 35 -10.46 7.15 0.71
N GLY A 36 -11.68 7.13 1.24
CA GLY A 36 -12.14 6.15 2.22
C GLY A 36 -11.78 6.48 3.68
N SER A 37 -11.26 7.66 3.96
CA SER A 37 -10.98 8.15 5.32
C SER A 37 -12.23 8.57 6.07
N LEU A 38 -13.30 8.90 5.33
CA LEU A 38 -14.63 9.19 5.85
C LEU A 38 -15.67 8.21 5.28
N PRO A 39 -16.73 7.87 6.04
CA PRO A 39 -17.78 6.97 5.57
C PRO A 39 -18.49 7.50 4.31
N LYS A 40 -18.71 6.64 3.31
CA LYS A 40 -19.38 7.01 2.04
C LYS A 40 -20.83 7.46 2.23
N GLY A 41 -21.50 7.00 3.29
CA GLY A 41 -22.89 7.36 3.60
C GLY A 41 -23.05 8.66 4.38
N ALA A 42 -21.97 9.16 4.99
CA ALA A 42 -22.02 10.37 5.82
C ALA A 42 -22.33 11.62 4.99
N LEU A 43 -23.23 12.46 5.49
CA LEU A 43 -23.42 13.81 4.96
C LEU A 43 -22.26 14.70 5.43
N LEU A 44 -21.55 15.33 4.50
CA LEU A 44 -20.43 16.23 4.80
C LEU A 44 -20.86 17.66 4.56
N LEU A 45 -20.76 18.50 5.59
CA LEU A 45 -21.19 19.90 5.55
C LEU A 45 -20.06 20.81 5.99
N THR A 46 -19.76 21.83 5.21
CA THR A 46 -18.95 22.96 5.65
C THR A 46 -19.87 24.14 5.93
N VAL A 47 -19.86 24.65 7.17
CA VAL A 47 -20.80 25.68 7.63
C VAL A 47 -20.03 26.94 8.01
N ALA A 48 -20.26 28.02 7.28
CA ALA A 48 -19.72 29.32 7.64
C ALA A 48 -20.43 29.90 8.87
N ASP A 49 -19.67 30.60 9.70
CA ASP A 49 -20.25 31.47 10.72
C ASP A 49 -20.99 32.62 10.02
N PRO A 50 -22.27 32.88 10.32
CA PRO A 50 -23.04 33.97 9.71
C PRO A 50 -22.47 35.37 9.99
N GLN A 51 -21.66 35.52 11.05
CA GLN A 51 -20.91 36.74 11.36
C GLN A 51 -19.55 36.35 11.98
N GLU A 52 -18.50 37.10 11.66
CA GLU A 52 -17.19 36.90 12.32
C GLU A 52 -17.31 37.03 13.84
N ARG A 53 -16.65 36.13 14.58
CA ARG A 53 -16.64 36.04 16.06
C ARG A 53 -17.97 35.67 16.69
N LEU A 54 -18.69 34.73 16.09
CA LEU A 54 -19.90 34.12 16.67
C LEU A 54 -19.67 33.36 17.98
N GLY A 55 -18.43 32.96 18.26
CA GLY A 55 -18.05 32.12 19.40
C GLY A 55 -18.41 30.64 19.16
N SER A 56 -17.71 29.73 19.84
CA SER A 56 -17.87 28.28 19.61
C SER A 56 -19.27 27.75 19.93
N GLY A 57 -19.98 28.37 20.88
CA GLY A 57 -21.34 27.99 21.22
C GLY A 57 -22.33 28.45 20.16
N GLY A 58 -22.18 29.69 19.67
CA GLY A 58 -23.00 30.19 18.56
C GLY A 58 -22.77 29.41 17.26
N ALA A 59 -21.50 29.11 16.93
CA ALA A 59 -21.15 28.24 15.81
C ALA A 59 -21.74 26.82 15.94
N THR A 60 -21.78 26.27 17.16
CA THR A 60 -22.44 24.97 17.43
C THR A 60 -23.94 25.03 17.13
N LEU A 61 -24.64 26.08 17.58
CA LEU A 61 -26.08 26.26 17.33
C LEU A 61 -26.37 26.37 15.83
N ASN A 62 -25.59 27.18 15.12
CA ASN A 62 -25.71 27.35 13.67
C ASN A 62 -25.43 26.03 12.91
N ALA A 63 -24.34 25.33 13.25
CA ALA A 63 -24.00 24.05 12.65
C ALA A 63 -25.07 22.97 12.89
N LEU A 64 -25.64 22.92 14.10
CA LEU A 64 -26.72 21.98 14.43
C LEU A 64 -27.99 22.29 13.64
N LEU A 65 -28.35 23.56 13.48
CA LEU A 65 -29.47 23.99 12.63
C LEU A 65 -29.27 23.50 11.19
N VAL A 66 -28.12 23.79 10.58
CA VAL A 66 -27.84 23.42 9.19
C VAL A 66 -27.83 21.91 9.00
N ALA A 67 -27.26 21.15 9.96
CA ALA A 67 -27.31 19.69 9.94
C ALA A 67 -28.75 19.16 10.02
N ALA A 68 -29.56 19.68 10.95
CA ALA A 68 -30.96 19.29 11.10
C ALA A 68 -31.80 19.65 9.88
N GLU A 69 -31.54 20.79 9.24
CA GLU A 69 -32.19 21.21 7.98
C GLU A 69 -31.92 20.20 6.86
N HIS A 70 -30.66 19.84 6.63
CA HIS A 70 -30.31 18.88 5.58
C HIS A 70 -30.84 17.47 5.86
N LEU A 71 -30.83 17.04 7.12
CA LEU A 71 -31.43 15.78 7.53
C LEU A 71 -32.95 15.80 7.35
N SER A 72 -33.61 16.91 7.69
CA SER A 72 -35.06 17.11 7.51
C SER A 72 -35.42 17.03 6.02
N ALA A 73 -34.67 17.72 5.17
CA ALA A 73 -34.85 17.67 3.72
C ALA A 73 -34.63 16.26 3.15
N ARG A 74 -33.58 15.55 3.59
CA ARG A 74 -33.31 14.14 3.19
C ARG A 74 -34.42 13.19 3.62
N ALA A 75 -35.09 13.46 4.74
CA ALA A 75 -36.23 12.69 5.23
C ALA A 75 -37.57 13.12 4.60
N GLY A 76 -37.58 14.13 3.72
CA GLY A 76 -38.77 14.60 3.00
C GLY A 76 -39.63 15.61 3.77
N TYR A 77 -39.14 16.18 4.86
CA TYR A 77 -39.83 17.25 5.58
C TYR A 77 -39.64 18.60 4.89
N THR A 78 -40.66 19.47 4.99
CA THR A 78 -40.65 20.84 4.45
C THR A 78 -40.22 21.89 5.48
N VAL A 79 -40.03 21.50 6.74
CA VAL A 79 -39.61 22.34 7.85
C VAL A 79 -38.53 21.61 8.65
N VAL A 80 -37.69 22.35 9.37
CA VAL A 80 -36.70 21.77 10.29
C VAL A 80 -37.44 21.08 11.45
N THR A 81 -37.22 19.78 11.63
CA THR A 81 -37.77 19.00 12.76
C THR A 81 -36.65 18.40 13.60
N ALA A 82 -36.88 18.27 14.91
CA ALA A 82 -35.96 17.57 15.82
C ALA A 82 -36.03 16.04 15.69
N ASP A 83 -37.09 15.50 15.06
CA ASP A 83 -37.29 14.04 14.91
C ASP A 83 -36.13 13.36 14.17
N VAL A 84 -35.48 14.09 13.25
CA VAL A 84 -34.31 13.56 12.51
C VAL A 84 -33.10 13.30 13.40
N LEU A 85 -33.09 13.78 14.65
CA LEU A 85 -32.03 13.54 15.62
C LEU A 85 -32.12 12.16 16.30
N ASP A 86 -33.26 11.46 16.19
CA ASP A 86 -33.51 10.19 16.92
C ASP A 86 -32.48 9.10 16.62
N ASN A 87 -31.98 9.05 15.37
CA ASN A 87 -31.01 8.06 14.91
C ASN A 87 -29.74 8.71 14.33
N ALA A 88 -29.53 10.00 14.57
CA ALA A 88 -28.42 10.74 13.98
C ALA A 88 -27.17 10.73 14.87
N TYR A 89 -26.04 10.39 14.26
CA TYR A 89 -24.71 10.58 14.82
C TYR A 89 -24.07 11.79 14.12
N ILE A 90 -24.07 12.93 14.80
CA ILE A 90 -23.57 14.20 14.24
C ILE A 90 -22.24 14.53 14.90
N LEU A 91 -21.22 14.82 14.09
CA LEU A 91 -19.95 15.35 14.55
C LEU A 91 -19.78 16.79 14.03
N ILE A 92 -19.58 17.75 14.93
CA ILE A 92 -19.27 19.15 14.63
C ILE A 92 -17.81 19.42 15.00
N LEU A 93 -17.02 19.82 14.01
CA LEU A 93 -15.61 20.18 14.16
C LEU A 93 -15.44 21.67 13.92
N HIS A 94 -14.93 22.37 14.92
CA HIS A 94 -14.64 23.79 14.80
C HIS A 94 -13.20 24.02 14.33
N THR A 95 -13.00 24.72 13.20
CA THR A 95 -11.65 25.07 12.71
C THR A 95 -10.90 26.03 13.64
N GLY A 96 -11.64 26.72 14.51
CA GLY A 96 -11.12 27.73 15.43
C GLY A 96 -10.75 29.03 14.72
N ARG A 97 -9.96 29.85 15.41
CA ARG A 97 -9.48 31.16 14.92
C ARG A 97 -8.31 31.00 13.95
N ASP A 98 -8.13 32.01 13.10
CA ASP A 98 -7.01 32.13 12.16
C ASP A 98 -5.66 31.74 12.79
N PHE A 99 -4.87 31.02 12.01
CA PHE A 99 -3.59 30.49 12.42
C PHE A 99 -2.48 31.12 11.58
N PRO A 100 -1.58 31.90 12.18
CA PRO A 100 -0.57 32.60 11.41
C PRO A 100 0.35 31.67 10.63
N TRP A 101 0.53 30.43 11.07
CA TRP A 101 1.54 29.54 10.50
C TRP A 101 0.99 28.60 9.42
N ASP A 102 -0.32 28.65 9.15
CA ASP A 102 -0.97 27.94 8.03
C ASP A 102 -2.14 28.78 7.50
N SER A 103 -2.07 29.17 6.23
CA SER A 103 -3.10 29.96 5.55
C SER A 103 -4.47 29.28 5.48
N CYS A 104 -4.52 27.95 5.54
CA CYS A 104 -5.75 27.16 5.53
C CYS A 104 -6.27 26.86 6.95
N GLY A 105 -5.64 27.45 7.98
CA GLY A 105 -6.02 27.25 9.37
C GLY A 105 -5.51 25.94 9.96
N ARG A 106 -5.83 25.74 11.25
CA ARG A 106 -5.26 24.66 12.07
C ARG A 106 -5.69 23.27 11.61
N ALA A 107 -6.95 23.16 11.19
CA ALA A 107 -7.53 21.91 10.73
C ALA A 107 -6.69 21.24 9.63
N PHE A 108 -6.19 22.04 8.69
CA PHE A 108 -5.46 21.56 7.51
C PHE A 108 -3.94 21.71 7.62
N CYS A 109 -3.41 21.86 8.83
CA CYS A 109 -1.97 21.83 9.07
C CYS A 109 -1.43 20.41 8.89
N TRP A 110 -0.60 20.19 7.87
CA TRP A 110 -0.04 18.86 7.58
C TRP A 110 1.05 18.51 8.58
N LEU A 111 0.99 17.28 9.07
CA LEU A 111 1.86 16.76 10.11
C LEU A 111 2.88 15.78 9.49
N PRO A 112 4.07 15.63 10.08
CA PRO A 112 5.10 14.68 9.62
C PRO A 112 4.76 13.23 10.00
N GLU A 113 3.54 12.80 9.70
CA GLU A 113 3.04 11.46 9.97
C GLU A 113 2.48 10.84 8.69
N GLN A 114 2.63 9.53 8.57
CA GLN A 114 1.99 8.74 7.53
C GLN A 114 0.94 7.82 8.14
N CYS A 115 -0.18 7.65 7.43
CA CYS A 115 -1.19 6.69 7.81
C CYS A 115 -0.69 5.27 7.55
N ALA A 116 -0.16 4.59 8.57
CA ALA A 116 0.46 3.26 8.45
C ALA A 116 -0.47 2.15 7.94
N ALA A 117 -1.79 2.34 7.99
CA ALA A 117 -2.80 1.35 7.61
C ALA A 117 -3.64 1.73 6.37
N GLY A 118 -3.31 2.83 5.69
CA GLY A 118 -4.10 3.34 4.57
C GLY A 118 -3.92 2.55 3.27
N SER A 119 -5.02 2.20 2.61
CA SER A 119 -4.99 1.63 1.26
C SER A 119 -4.62 2.68 0.19
N VAL A 120 -4.68 3.96 0.53
CA VAL A 120 -4.44 5.13 -0.31
C VAL A 120 -3.43 6.05 0.39
N GLU A 121 -2.39 6.50 -0.31
CA GLU A 121 -1.43 7.48 0.23
C GLU A 121 -2.13 8.84 0.35
N GLN A 122 -2.04 9.48 1.53
CA GLN A 122 -2.70 10.76 1.78
C GLN A 122 -1.97 11.55 2.85
N PRO A 123 -2.11 12.89 2.86
CA PRO A 123 -1.62 13.70 3.97
C PRO A 123 -2.36 13.38 5.26
N VAL A 124 -1.66 13.50 6.37
CA VAL A 124 -2.25 13.56 7.71
C VAL A 124 -2.22 15.01 8.16
N CYS A 125 -3.38 15.60 8.41
CA CYS A 125 -3.48 16.91 9.06
C CYS A 125 -4.18 16.79 10.42
N CYS A 126 -4.23 17.91 11.17
CA CYS A 126 -4.89 17.94 12.47
C CYS A 126 -6.34 17.42 12.40
N LEU A 127 -7.09 17.75 11.34
CA LEU A 127 -8.44 17.24 11.12
C LEU A 127 -8.48 15.70 11.09
N ASP A 128 -7.55 15.06 10.38
CA ASP A 128 -7.49 13.61 10.23
C ASP A 128 -7.18 12.91 11.55
N LEU A 129 -6.30 13.49 12.38
CA LEU A 129 -6.03 12.97 13.72
C LEU A 129 -7.28 12.99 14.61
N HIS A 130 -8.03 14.10 14.60
CA HIS A 130 -9.27 14.17 15.38
C HIS A 130 -10.31 13.19 14.87
N LEU A 131 -10.52 13.11 13.56
CA LEU A 131 -11.46 12.17 12.97
C LEU A 131 -11.13 10.72 13.37
N SER A 132 -9.86 10.33 13.30
CA SER A 132 -9.41 9.01 13.72
C SER A 132 -9.66 8.74 15.20
N ILE A 133 -9.21 9.65 16.07
CA ILE A 133 -9.35 9.52 17.53
C ILE A 133 -10.83 9.50 17.95
N LEU A 134 -11.64 10.42 17.41
CA LEU A 134 -13.07 10.50 17.72
C LEU A 134 -13.80 9.25 17.25
N THR A 135 -13.60 8.83 16.01
CA THR A 135 -14.33 7.69 15.43
C THR A 135 -13.97 6.36 16.08
N HIS A 136 -12.68 6.14 16.40
CA HIS A 136 -12.20 4.83 16.83
C HIS A 136 -11.96 4.70 18.33
N GLN A 137 -11.74 5.79 19.06
CA GLN A 137 -11.35 5.74 20.47
C GLN A 137 -12.35 6.43 21.41
N ILE A 138 -12.91 7.58 21.02
CA ILE A 138 -13.77 8.37 21.92
C ILE A 138 -15.26 8.08 21.70
N CYS A 139 -15.74 8.09 20.47
CA CYS A 139 -17.18 8.09 20.19
C CYS A 139 -17.75 6.67 19.98
N SER A 140 -16.88 5.65 19.91
CA SER A 140 -17.30 4.26 19.76
C SER A 140 -18.25 3.85 20.90
N GLY A 141 -19.38 3.26 20.54
CA GLY A 141 -20.43 2.83 21.48
C GLY A 141 -21.33 3.93 22.03
N SER A 142 -21.17 5.19 21.63
CA SER A 142 -22.08 6.28 22.03
C SER A 142 -23.50 6.11 21.43
N PRO A 143 -24.56 6.61 22.11
CA PRO A 143 -25.91 6.67 21.54
C PRO A 143 -26.03 7.82 20.51
N PRO A 144 -27.12 7.87 19.71
CA PRO A 144 -27.41 8.99 18.82
C PRO A 144 -27.37 10.35 19.57
N GLY A 145 -26.82 11.36 18.91
CA GLY A 145 -26.57 12.67 19.50
C GLY A 145 -25.52 13.47 18.74
N VAL A 146 -25.07 14.56 19.36
CA VAL A 146 -24.16 15.54 18.74
C VAL A 146 -22.84 15.57 19.50
N TRP A 147 -21.77 15.21 18.81
CA TRP A 147 -20.40 15.42 19.26
C TRP A 147 -19.88 16.76 18.73
N VAL A 148 -19.22 17.53 19.59
CA VAL A 148 -18.58 18.80 19.23
C VAL A 148 -17.12 18.76 19.66
N CYS A 149 -16.19 19.09 18.77
CA CYS A 149 -14.77 19.18 19.06
C CYS A 149 -14.14 20.34 18.31
N SER A 150 -13.04 20.87 18.82
CA SER A 150 -12.23 21.86 18.12
C SER A 150 -11.02 21.19 17.46
N THR A 151 -10.56 21.71 16.33
CA THR A 151 -9.36 21.22 15.62
C THR A 151 -8.11 22.04 15.95
N ASP A 152 -8.15 22.89 16.97
CA ASP A 152 -7.05 23.79 17.37
C ASP A 152 -6.05 23.20 18.37
N MET A 153 -6.17 21.89 18.61
CA MET A 153 -5.37 21.10 19.54
C MET A 153 -4.91 19.81 18.86
N ILE A 154 -3.92 19.12 19.42
CA ILE A 154 -3.60 17.74 19.05
C ILE A 154 -3.86 16.88 20.29
N LEU A 155 -4.73 15.88 20.13
CA LEU A 155 -5.08 14.93 21.18
C LEU A 155 -4.17 13.71 21.08
N ALA A 156 -3.62 13.26 22.21
CA ALA A 156 -2.87 12.01 22.30
C ALA A 156 -3.51 11.12 23.35
N LEU A 157 -4.09 9.99 22.94
CA LEU A 157 -4.74 9.04 23.85
C LEU A 157 -4.00 7.69 23.77
N PRO A 158 -3.19 7.33 24.79
CA PRO A 158 -2.45 6.06 24.78
C PRO A 158 -3.35 4.85 25.09
N SER A 159 -4.55 5.06 25.63
CA SER A 159 -5.53 4.02 25.90
C SER A 159 -6.95 4.51 25.57
N ILE A 160 -7.81 3.57 25.15
CA ILE A 160 -9.22 3.84 24.89
C ILE A 160 -9.90 4.14 26.24
N PRO A 161 -10.53 5.31 26.42
CA PRO A 161 -11.23 5.62 27.65
C PRO A 161 -12.38 4.62 27.90
N ALA A 162 -12.40 4.00 29.08
CA ALA A 162 -13.51 3.15 29.48
C ALA A 162 -14.75 4.01 29.74
N MET A 163 -15.71 3.99 28.80
CA MET A 163 -16.97 4.73 28.90
C MET A 163 -18.16 3.78 28.87
N SER A 164 -18.97 3.78 29.93
CA SER A 164 -20.31 3.16 29.88
C SER A 164 -21.31 4.19 29.37
N TRP A 165 -22.15 3.73 28.44
CA TRP A 165 -23.26 4.48 27.86
C TRP A 165 -24.63 3.93 28.29
N ASP A 166 -24.64 2.90 29.14
CA ASP A 166 -25.87 2.24 29.59
C ASP A 166 -26.75 3.23 30.35
N SER A 167 -27.96 3.46 29.83
CA SER A 167 -28.94 4.40 30.40
C SER A 167 -28.43 5.85 30.53
N PHE A 168 -27.45 6.25 29.71
CA PHE A 168 -26.91 7.62 29.77
C PHE A 168 -27.89 8.65 29.20
N TYR A 169 -28.05 9.77 29.91
CA TYR A 169 -28.75 10.98 29.47
C TYR A 169 -27.96 12.23 29.92
N GLY A 170 -28.05 13.33 29.16
CA GLY A 170 -27.42 14.62 29.45
C GLY A 170 -26.18 14.94 28.61
N VAL A 171 -25.23 15.68 29.19
CA VAL A 171 -24.02 16.17 28.51
C VAL A 171 -22.78 15.51 29.10
N ARG A 172 -21.82 15.17 28.24
CA ARG A 172 -20.56 14.54 28.64
C ARG A 172 -19.36 15.30 28.05
N VAL A 173 -18.35 15.55 28.88
CA VAL A 173 -17.09 16.22 28.50
C VAL A 173 -15.93 15.33 28.94
N LEU A 174 -14.80 15.33 28.23
CA LEU A 174 -13.63 14.55 28.66
C LEU A 174 -12.76 15.33 29.68
N SER A 175 -12.73 14.87 30.95
CA SER A 175 -11.76 15.07 32.06
C SER A 175 -12.23 14.32 33.35
N LEU A 176 -11.63 14.38 34.56
CA LEU A 176 -11.94 13.55 35.81
C LEU A 176 -13.31 12.80 35.95
N PRO A 177 -13.40 11.59 36.56
CA PRO A 177 -14.71 10.94 36.75
C PRO A 177 -15.60 11.73 37.74
N GLY A 178 -16.81 12.11 37.31
CA GLY A 178 -17.81 12.71 38.21
C GLY A 178 -18.72 13.76 37.58
N ARG A 179 -19.44 14.50 38.44
CA ARG A 179 -20.25 15.67 38.06
C ARG A 179 -19.39 16.93 38.08
N VAL A 180 -19.57 17.81 37.09
CA VAL A 180 -18.80 19.06 36.97
C VAL A 180 -19.39 20.14 37.88
N ARG A 181 -18.54 20.66 38.79
CA ARG A 181 -18.92 21.69 39.76
C ARG A 181 -18.83 23.11 39.22
N ASP A 182 -17.75 23.45 38.51
CA ASP A 182 -17.50 24.73 37.84
C ASP A 182 -16.45 24.55 36.72
N ILE A 183 -16.30 25.52 35.82
CA ILE A 183 -15.27 25.56 34.75
C ILE A 183 -14.39 26.79 34.95
N ILE A 184 -13.08 26.58 35.10
CA ILE A 184 -12.11 27.66 35.36
C ILE A 184 -11.34 27.98 34.08
N TYR A 185 -11.51 29.20 33.54
CA TYR A 185 -10.77 29.69 32.38
C TYR A 185 -9.72 30.74 32.78
N LYS A 186 -8.44 30.44 32.55
CA LYS A 186 -7.29 31.31 32.89
C LYS A 186 -7.38 31.89 34.33
N GLY A 187 -7.77 31.03 35.28
CA GLY A 187 -7.88 31.42 36.69
C GLY A 187 -6.52 31.64 37.35
N PRO A 188 -6.49 32.33 38.51
CA PRO A 188 -5.28 32.44 39.32
C PRO A 188 -4.85 31.05 39.83
N GLU A 189 -3.55 30.88 40.12
CA GLU A 189 -2.96 29.58 40.50
C GLU A 189 -3.67 28.97 41.71
N GLU A 190 -4.07 29.79 42.68
CA GLU A 190 -4.80 29.37 43.87
C GLU A 190 -6.13 28.70 43.52
N ARG A 191 -6.86 29.25 42.53
CA ARG A 191 -8.15 28.70 42.07
C ARG A 191 -7.95 27.43 41.24
N ILE A 192 -6.86 27.33 40.50
CA ILE A 192 -6.49 26.12 39.74
C ILE A 192 -6.12 24.97 40.71
N ARG A 193 -5.36 25.26 41.77
CA ARG A 193 -4.98 24.27 42.80
C ARG A 193 -6.19 23.68 43.53
N GLN A 194 -7.28 24.44 43.68
CA GLN A 194 -8.53 23.93 44.27
C GLN A 194 -9.21 22.84 43.41
N ALA A 195 -8.87 22.74 42.12
CA ALA A 195 -9.40 21.72 41.23
C ALA A 195 -8.52 20.45 41.16
N MET A 196 -7.45 20.38 41.96
CA MET A 196 -6.53 19.24 41.96
C MET A 196 -7.20 17.97 42.48
N GLY A 197 -7.05 16.88 41.73
CA GLY A 197 -7.57 15.57 42.07
C GLY A 197 -6.75 14.85 43.16
N PRO A 198 -7.20 13.68 43.63
CA PRO A 198 -6.49 12.85 44.60
C PRO A 198 -5.12 12.37 44.11
N ASP A 199 -4.91 12.37 42.79
CA ASP A 199 -3.66 12.01 42.12
C ASP A 199 -2.66 13.17 42.00
N GLY A 200 -2.99 14.34 42.58
CA GLY A 200 -2.17 15.54 42.52
C GLY A 200 -2.17 16.24 41.15
N LYS A 201 -3.01 15.80 40.20
CA LYS A 201 -3.13 16.40 38.87
C LYS A 201 -4.35 17.31 38.79
N VAL A 202 -4.30 18.33 37.93
CA VAL A 202 -5.46 19.19 37.64
C VAL A 202 -6.13 18.69 36.35
N PRO A 203 -7.45 18.47 36.34
CA PRO A 203 -8.16 17.97 35.17
C PRO A 203 -8.26 19.08 34.13
N LEU A 204 -7.71 18.85 32.94
CA LEU A 204 -7.85 19.75 31.81
C LEU A 204 -9.04 19.30 30.95
N VAL A 205 -9.87 20.26 30.55
CA VAL A 205 -10.96 20.00 29.60
C VAL A 205 -10.33 19.84 28.22
N SER A 206 -10.38 18.63 27.67
CA SER A 206 -9.64 18.28 26.45
C SER A 206 -10.33 18.69 25.15
N GLY A 207 -11.57 19.21 25.19
CA GLY A 207 -12.23 19.75 23.99
C GLY A 207 -13.48 19.01 23.52
N PRO A 208 -13.49 17.66 23.39
CA PRO A 208 -14.67 16.94 22.91
C PRO A 208 -15.84 16.97 23.90
N VAL A 209 -17.04 17.25 23.38
CA VAL A 209 -18.30 17.36 24.13
C VAL A 209 -19.36 16.53 23.42
N PHE A 210 -20.12 15.74 24.16
CA PHE A 210 -21.28 15.02 23.66
C PHE A 210 -22.57 15.58 24.27
N PHE A 211 -23.54 15.88 23.39
CA PHE A 211 -24.90 16.22 23.73
C PHE A 211 -25.81 15.05 23.33
N CYS A 212 -26.55 14.48 24.29
CA CYS A 212 -27.56 13.49 23.95
C CYS A 212 -28.72 14.13 23.17
N ARG A 213 -29.51 13.30 22.48
CA ARG A 213 -30.69 13.70 21.68
C ARG A 213 -31.56 14.76 22.34
N GLU A 214 -31.96 14.58 23.59
CA GLU A 214 -32.84 15.52 24.31
C GLU A 214 -32.19 16.91 24.47
N VAL A 215 -30.88 16.97 24.73
CA VAL A 215 -30.17 18.24 24.88
C VAL A 215 -29.97 18.90 23.52
N SER A 216 -29.64 18.11 22.49
CA SER A 216 -29.51 18.58 21.11
C SER A 216 -30.82 19.18 20.59
N GLU A 217 -31.96 18.56 20.89
CA GLU A 217 -33.29 19.09 20.55
C GLU A 217 -33.56 20.44 21.23
N ARG A 218 -33.28 20.57 22.53
CA ARG A 218 -33.43 21.84 23.25
C ARG A 218 -32.52 22.94 22.70
N LEU A 219 -31.29 22.60 22.31
CA LEU A 219 -30.38 23.54 21.65
C LEU A 219 -30.89 23.93 20.26
N LEU A 220 -31.40 22.97 19.48
CA LEU A 220 -31.98 23.24 18.16
C LEU A 220 -33.18 24.19 18.27
N GLN A 221 -34.06 24.05 19.27
CA GLN A 221 -35.20 24.96 19.47
C GLN A 221 -34.80 26.44 19.65
N MET A 222 -33.57 26.73 20.07
CA MET A 222 -33.10 28.10 20.27
C MET A 222 -32.86 28.88 18.97
N HIS A 223 -32.81 28.21 17.81
CA HIS A 223 -32.48 28.84 16.51
C HIS A 223 -33.44 29.98 16.10
N VAL A 224 -34.66 30.01 16.62
CA VAL A 224 -35.68 31.05 16.39
C VAL A 224 -36.06 31.83 17.65
N THR A 225 -35.29 31.69 18.74
CA THR A 225 -35.64 32.31 20.03
C THR A 225 -34.71 33.50 20.33
N PRO A 226 -35.20 34.76 20.30
CA PRO A 226 -34.39 35.91 20.64
C PRO A 226 -33.87 35.92 22.08
N PRO A 227 -32.62 36.36 22.33
CA PRO A 227 -31.64 36.85 21.35
C PRO A 227 -30.67 35.77 20.81
N LEU A 228 -30.93 34.47 21.06
CA LEU A 228 -30.07 33.35 20.61
C LEU A 228 -30.24 33.01 19.12
N ASP A 229 -31.35 33.42 18.52
CA ASP A 229 -31.55 33.41 17.05
C ASP A 229 -30.46 34.20 16.31
N GLY A 230 -29.94 35.26 16.94
CA GLY A 230 -28.77 36.03 16.51
C GLY A 230 -27.44 35.25 16.48
N CYS A 231 -27.44 33.96 16.84
CA CYS A 231 -26.31 33.06 16.61
C CYS A 231 -26.45 32.25 15.30
N THR A 232 -27.58 32.32 14.60
CA THR A 232 -27.88 31.46 13.43
C THR A 232 -28.07 32.28 12.16
N TYR A 233 -27.77 31.70 11.00
CA TYR A 233 -28.00 32.39 9.72
C TYR A 233 -29.48 32.76 9.54
N LEU A 234 -30.41 31.88 9.94
CA LEU A 234 -31.85 32.11 9.82
C LEU A 234 -32.31 33.33 10.64
N GLY A 235 -31.82 33.46 11.87
CA GLY A 235 -32.14 34.62 12.71
C GLY A 235 -31.53 35.90 12.17
N MET A 236 -30.27 35.87 11.72
CA MET A 236 -29.62 37.05 11.14
C MET A 236 -30.26 37.51 9.82
N ASP A 237 -30.63 36.58 8.94
CA ASP A 237 -31.39 36.88 7.70
C ASP A 237 -32.76 37.47 8.01
N SER A 238 -33.32 37.16 9.19
CA SER A 238 -34.56 37.74 9.73
C SER A 238 -34.35 39.05 10.48
N GLY A 239 -33.13 39.57 10.53
CA GLY A 239 -32.78 40.86 11.15
C GLY A 239 -32.36 40.80 12.63
N ALA A 240 -32.12 39.61 13.20
CA ALA A 240 -31.61 39.48 14.56
C ALA A 240 -30.17 40.04 14.67
N PRO A 241 -29.83 40.79 15.73
CA PRO A 241 -28.48 41.28 15.93
C PRO A 241 -27.51 40.12 16.26
N PRO A 242 -26.26 40.17 15.77
CA PRO A 242 -25.29 39.10 16.01
C PRO A 242 -24.95 38.99 17.49
N LEU A 243 -24.83 37.76 17.97
CA LEU A 243 -24.55 37.46 19.38
C LEU A 243 -23.43 36.42 19.52
N GLU A 244 -22.37 36.78 20.24
CA GLU A 244 -21.26 35.88 20.54
C GLU A 244 -21.56 35.01 21.77
N ILE A 245 -21.50 33.68 21.61
CA ILE A 245 -21.76 32.70 22.68
C ILE A 245 -20.64 31.67 22.76
N SER A 246 -20.13 31.41 23.98
CA SER A 246 -19.09 30.41 24.22
C SER A 246 -19.67 29.04 24.57
N LEU A 247 -19.18 27.98 23.91
CA LEU A 247 -19.59 26.60 24.22
C LEU A 247 -19.26 26.23 25.67
N PHE A 248 -18.04 26.51 26.14
CA PHE A 248 -17.62 26.14 27.49
C PHE A 248 -18.14 27.09 28.56
N LEU A 249 -18.14 28.40 28.29
CA LEU A 249 -18.36 29.42 29.32
C LEU A 249 -19.80 29.91 29.42
N ASP A 250 -20.61 29.72 28.38
CA ASP A 250 -22.03 30.06 28.37
C ASP A 250 -22.91 28.81 28.28
N VAL A 251 -22.64 27.86 27.37
CA VAL A 251 -23.48 26.64 27.22
C VAL A 251 -23.20 25.60 28.31
N LEU A 252 -21.95 25.16 28.49
CA LEU A 252 -21.63 24.11 29.46
C LEU A 252 -21.67 24.59 30.91
N ARG A 253 -21.19 25.82 31.18
CA ARG A 253 -21.13 26.34 32.55
C ARG A 253 -22.50 26.51 33.20
N CYS A 254 -23.58 26.69 32.44
CA CYS A 254 -24.93 26.76 33.02
C CYS A 254 -25.40 25.41 33.64
N LEU A 255 -24.79 24.30 33.19
CA LEU A 255 -25.06 22.94 33.67
C LEU A 255 -24.30 22.60 34.96
N CYS A 256 -23.28 23.37 35.31
CA CYS A 256 -22.42 23.13 36.46
C CYS A 256 -23.17 23.27 37.80
N SER A 257 -22.98 22.36 38.74
CA SER A 257 -23.80 22.30 39.97
C SER A 257 -23.64 23.51 40.88
N ASP A 258 -22.43 24.07 40.98
CA ASP A 258 -22.07 25.06 42.01
C ASP A 258 -22.20 26.51 41.50
N VAL A 259 -22.60 26.68 40.23
CA VAL A 259 -22.89 27.99 39.64
C VAL A 259 -24.30 28.43 40.06
N ARG A 260 -24.46 29.72 40.41
CA ARG A 260 -25.76 30.34 40.71
C ARG A 260 -26.24 31.18 39.52
N GLU A 261 -27.55 31.26 39.32
CA GLU A 261 -28.15 31.96 38.17
C GLU A 261 -27.74 33.43 38.08
N GLU A 262 -27.83 34.16 39.19
CA GLU A 262 -27.48 35.59 39.26
C GLU A 262 -26.05 35.84 38.78
N LEU A 263 -25.10 35.07 39.35
CA LEU A 263 -23.69 35.12 38.97
C LEU A 263 -23.50 34.67 37.52
N PHE A 264 -24.21 33.64 37.09
CA PHE A 264 -24.11 33.15 35.72
C PHE A 264 -24.52 34.21 34.69
N VAL A 265 -25.59 34.96 34.96
CA VAL A 265 -26.13 35.95 34.03
C VAL A 265 -25.27 37.21 33.98
N SER A 266 -24.84 37.74 35.14
CA SER A 266 -24.23 39.07 35.22
C SER A 266 -22.70 39.11 35.27
N GLU A 267 -22.01 37.99 35.42
CA GLU A 267 -20.54 37.97 35.59
C GLU A 267 -19.79 38.29 34.29
N GLU A 268 -18.80 39.19 34.40
CA GLU A 268 -17.82 39.50 33.37
C GLU A 268 -16.82 38.34 33.22
N ARG A 269 -16.59 37.88 31.97
CA ARG A 269 -15.74 36.71 31.69
C ARG A 269 -14.78 37.01 30.56
N ARG A 270 -13.49 36.79 30.80
CA ARG A 270 -12.49 36.85 29.72
C ARG A 270 -12.82 35.77 28.69
N GLY A 271 -12.99 36.18 27.43
CA GLY A 271 -13.27 35.27 26.31
C GLY A 271 -14.75 35.04 26.02
N CYS A 272 -15.66 35.82 26.62
CA CYS A 272 -17.07 35.91 26.26
C CYS A 272 -17.44 37.36 25.94
N ALA A 273 -18.61 37.56 25.32
CA ALA A 273 -19.24 38.86 25.26
C ALA A 273 -19.50 39.41 26.68
N SER A 274 -19.29 40.72 26.85
CA SER A 274 -19.50 41.39 28.14
C SER A 274 -21.01 41.53 28.42
N PRO A 275 -21.47 41.18 29.64
CA PRO A 275 -22.82 41.51 30.10
C PRO A 275 -23.00 43.01 30.38
N HIS A 276 -21.99 43.84 30.17
CA HIS A 276 -22.02 45.30 30.34
C HIS A 276 -21.86 46.02 28.98
N GLY A 277 -22.20 47.31 28.92
CA GLY A 277 -22.13 48.09 27.68
C GLY A 277 -23.33 47.89 26.72
N PRO A 278 -23.21 48.35 25.45
CA PRO A 278 -24.34 48.46 24.53
C PRO A 278 -25.07 47.13 24.22
N GLN A 279 -24.34 46.02 24.14
CA GLN A 279 -24.92 44.68 23.90
C GLN A 279 -25.18 43.88 25.19
N GLY A 280 -24.86 44.43 26.36
CA GLY A 280 -24.90 43.71 27.63
C GLY A 280 -26.28 43.19 28.01
N ALA A 281 -27.36 43.89 27.61
CA ALA A 281 -28.72 43.41 27.83
C ALA A 281 -29.03 42.12 27.03
N ALA A 282 -28.60 42.06 25.77
CA ALA A 282 -28.77 40.87 24.93
C ALA A 282 -27.99 39.67 25.50
N VAL A 283 -26.74 39.90 25.94
CA VAL A 283 -25.91 38.87 26.58
C VAL A 283 -26.54 38.33 27.86
N ARG A 284 -27.05 39.20 28.74
CA ARG A 284 -27.74 38.78 29.97
C ARG A 284 -29.02 37.98 29.65
N ASN A 285 -29.81 38.43 28.68
CA ASN A 285 -31.03 37.74 28.27
C ASN A 285 -30.73 36.36 27.66
N ALA A 286 -29.70 36.27 26.82
CA ALA A 286 -29.22 35.00 26.25
C ALA A 286 -28.79 34.01 27.33
N ARG A 287 -27.99 34.47 28.30
CA ARG A 287 -27.56 33.64 29.43
C ARG A 287 -28.74 33.19 30.28
N ALA A 288 -29.69 34.07 30.57
CA ALA A 288 -30.90 33.69 31.30
C ALA A 288 -31.73 32.63 30.54
N LEU A 289 -31.82 32.74 29.21
CA LEU A 289 -32.50 31.76 28.37
C LEU A 289 -31.78 30.41 28.33
N LEU A 290 -30.45 30.40 28.16
CA LEU A 290 -29.62 29.19 28.26
C LEU A 290 -29.81 28.49 29.61
N TRP A 291 -29.78 29.27 30.70
CA TRP A 291 -30.00 28.76 32.05
C TRP A 291 -31.37 28.08 32.17
N ARG A 292 -32.46 28.76 31.80
CA ARG A 292 -33.82 28.18 31.88
C ARG A 292 -33.98 26.90 31.06
N THR A 293 -33.33 26.83 29.90
CA THR A 293 -33.53 25.74 28.95
C THR A 293 -32.69 24.51 29.29
N LEU A 294 -31.47 24.71 29.76
CA LEU A 294 -30.49 23.63 29.93
C LEU A 294 -30.31 23.20 31.40
N ARG A 295 -30.59 24.08 32.38
CA ARG A 295 -30.42 23.77 33.81
C ARG A 295 -31.22 22.53 34.21
N GLY A 296 -30.62 21.69 35.05
CA GLY A 296 -31.18 20.40 35.48
C GLY A 296 -30.70 19.22 34.64
N THR A 297 -30.10 19.47 33.47
CA THR A 297 -29.41 18.44 32.69
C THR A 297 -28.08 18.05 33.35
N PRO A 298 -27.78 16.76 33.54
CA PRO A 298 -26.52 16.35 34.15
C PRO A 298 -25.34 16.61 33.19
N LEU A 299 -24.28 17.25 33.71
CA LEU A 299 -22.98 17.38 33.07
C LEU A 299 -21.99 16.42 33.71
N THR A 300 -21.57 15.43 32.94
CA THR A 300 -20.64 14.36 33.35
C THR A 300 -19.28 14.51 32.68
N LEU A 301 -18.25 14.05 33.37
CA LEU A 301 -16.86 14.23 32.95
C LEU A 301 -16.17 12.84 32.86
N VAL A 302 -15.43 12.56 31.77
CA VAL A 302 -14.69 11.29 31.52
C VAL A 302 -13.17 11.48 31.53
N TYR A 303 -12.47 10.84 32.47
CA TYR A 303 -11.03 11.04 32.67
C TYR A 303 -10.18 10.10 31.85
N VAL A 304 -9.09 10.64 31.30
CA VAL A 304 -8.03 9.85 30.67
C VAL A 304 -6.74 10.11 31.42
N ALA A 305 -6.32 9.17 32.28
CA ALA A 305 -5.23 9.37 33.23
C ALA A 305 -3.87 9.70 32.57
N ASP A 306 -3.67 9.24 31.33
CA ASP A 306 -2.45 9.40 30.54
C ASP A 306 -2.72 10.13 29.20
N GLY A 307 -3.87 10.79 29.08
CA GLY A 307 -4.20 11.58 27.90
C GLY A 307 -3.33 12.84 27.81
N GLY A 308 -2.77 13.10 26.63
CA GLY A 308 -2.02 14.30 26.29
C GLY A 308 -2.86 15.28 25.47
N TYR A 309 -2.54 16.57 25.63
CA TYR A 309 -3.18 17.68 24.93
C TYR A 309 -2.13 18.73 24.56
N ASP A 310 -1.96 19.01 23.28
CA ASP A 310 -1.10 20.09 22.77
C ASP A 310 -1.96 21.14 22.05
N TYR A 311 -2.18 22.28 22.70
CA TYR A 311 -2.86 23.39 22.07
C TYR A 311 -1.95 24.07 21.06
N MET A 312 -2.40 24.21 19.82
CA MET A 312 -1.63 24.90 18.81
C MET A 312 -1.57 26.40 19.18
N THR A 313 -0.47 26.88 19.73
CA THR A 313 -0.34 28.29 20.13
C THR A 313 -0.05 29.19 18.92
N LEU A 314 -0.13 30.51 19.11
CA LEU A 314 0.31 31.48 18.10
C LEU A 314 1.86 31.61 18.03
N SER A 315 2.62 30.78 18.74
CA SER A 315 4.09 30.80 18.71
C SER A 315 4.62 29.93 17.57
N GLY A 316 5.32 30.54 16.61
CA GLY A 316 5.97 29.83 15.51
C GLY A 316 7.09 28.91 15.99
N LEU A 317 7.83 29.30 17.04
CA LEU A 317 8.86 28.44 17.65
C LEU A 317 8.25 27.16 18.18
N GLU A 318 7.09 27.26 18.84
CA GLU A 318 6.40 26.09 19.39
C GLU A 318 5.82 25.23 18.27
N HIS A 319 5.37 25.85 17.18
CA HIS A 319 4.92 25.11 16.00
C HIS A 319 6.05 24.31 15.33
N VAL A 320 7.23 24.92 15.14
CA VAL A 320 8.43 24.24 14.62
C VAL A 320 8.86 23.11 15.58
N ARG A 321 8.94 23.39 16.88
CA ARG A 321 9.25 22.36 17.90
C ARG A 321 8.27 21.21 17.88
N ARG A 322 6.98 21.49 17.68
CA ARG A 322 5.93 20.47 17.55
C ARG A 322 6.21 19.59 16.34
N LEU A 323 6.39 20.17 15.15
CA LEU A 323 6.62 19.38 13.93
C LEU A 323 7.93 18.59 14.00
N THR A 324 9.01 19.15 14.54
CA THR A 324 10.31 18.46 14.68
C THR A 324 10.30 17.35 15.73
N LYS A 325 9.40 17.42 16.73
CA LYS A 325 9.24 16.35 17.74
C LYS A 325 8.21 15.29 17.36
N MET A 326 7.27 15.62 16.48
CA MET A 326 6.27 14.67 15.98
C MET A 326 6.83 13.86 14.81
N GLY A 327 6.31 12.63 14.68
CA GLY A 327 6.69 11.71 13.62
C GLY A 327 8.13 11.18 13.71
N SER A 328 8.36 10.04 13.07
CA SER A 328 9.70 9.45 12.91
C SER A 328 10.35 9.79 11.56
N GLU A 329 9.56 10.25 10.59
CA GLU A 329 10.05 10.48 9.22
C GLU A 329 10.59 11.89 9.02
N THR A 330 11.74 11.98 8.35
CA THR A 330 12.35 13.25 7.97
C THR A 330 11.69 13.86 6.74
N GLU A 331 11.22 13.04 5.78
CA GLU A 331 10.75 13.49 4.45
C GLU A 331 9.32 13.03 4.10
N THR A 332 8.36 13.36 4.96
CA THR A 332 6.95 12.96 4.81
C THR A 332 6.33 13.47 3.51
N LEU A 333 5.91 12.55 2.63
CA LEU A 333 5.28 12.84 1.33
C LEU A 333 6.10 13.79 0.43
N SER A 334 7.40 13.87 0.66
CA SER A 334 8.33 14.76 -0.05
C SER A 334 9.20 13.99 -1.04
N HIS A 335 9.93 14.70 -1.90
CA HIS A 335 11.05 14.15 -2.67
C HIS A 335 12.28 15.01 -2.37
N VAL A 336 13.33 14.38 -1.85
CA VAL A 336 14.60 15.05 -1.57
C VAL A 336 15.67 14.35 -2.40
N GLN A 337 16.24 15.06 -3.37
CA GLN A 337 17.25 14.50 -4.26
C GLN A 337 18.52 14.05 -3.51
N ASN A 338 18.92 14.80 -2.47
CA ASN A 338 20.06 14.46 -1.63
C ASN A 338 19.64 14.42 -0.15
N VAL A 339 19.30 13.24 0.36
CA VAL A 339 18.83 13.06 1.75
C VAL A 339 19.93 13.36 2.78
N GLU A 340 21.21 13.22 2.43
CA GLU A 340 22.34 13.54 3.32
C GLU A 340 22.44 15.03 3.63
N SER A 341 21.77 15.88 2.85
CA SER A 341 21.69 17.32 3.07
C SER A 341 20.75 17.73 4.20
N LEU A 342 20.00 16.78 4.78
CA LEU A 342 19.03 17.03 5.84
C LEU A 342 19.69 16.93 7.23
N GLY A 343 19.79 18.06 7.92
CA GLY A 343 20.31 18.14 9.28
C GLY A 343 19.46 17.38 10.29
N ALA A 344 20.09 16.93 11.39
CA ALA A 344 19.44 16.13 12.41
C ALA A 344 18.17 16.79 12.98
N GLY A 345 17.08 16.03 13.07
CA GLY A 345 15.80 16.52 13.59
C GLY A 345 15.05 17.51 12.69
N SER A 346 15.53 17.74 11.46
CA SER A 346 14.77 18.52 10.45
C SER A 346 13.53 17.75 9.96
N ARG A 347 12.60 18.47 9.33
CA ARG A 347 11.39 17.90 8.69
C ARG A 347 11.15 18.53 7.32
N VAL A 348 10.82 17.71 6.33
CA VAL A 348 10.45 18.11 4.98
C VAL A 348 9.10 17.48 4.64
N ILE A 349 8.05 18.29 4.56
CA ILE A 349 6.66 17.83 4.44
C ILE A 349 6.09 18.32 3.11
N ASN A 350 5.58 17.39 2.30
CA ASN A 350 5.00 17.69 0.98
C ASN A 350 5.83 18.69 0.16
N SER A 351 7.13 18.43 0.02
CA SER A 351 8.05 19.34 -0.66
C SER A 351 8.94 18.59 -1.65
N ILE A 352 9.46 19.31 -2.64
CA ILE A 352 10.42 18.80 -3.63
C ILE A 352 11.71 19.62 -3.50
N LEU A 353 12.82 18.96 -3.18
CA LEU A 353 14.15 19.57 -3.06
C LEU A 353 15.06 18.99 -4.14
N GLU A 354 15.39 19.79 -5.16
CA GLU A 354 16.28 19.43 -6.27
C GLU A 354 17.58 20.29 -6.23
N GLY A 355 18.73 19.64 -6.37
CA GLY A 355 20.06 20.26 -6.34
C GLY A 355 20.72 20.33 -4.95
N ASP A 356 21.73 21.20 -4.81
CA ASP A 356 22.57 21.33 -3.60
C ASP A 356 21.89 22.18 -2.51
N ILE A 357 20.76 21.70 -2.00
CA ILE A 357 19.99 22.34 -0.94
C ILE A 357 20.40 21.73 0.39
N ILE A 358 20.80 22.54 1.38
CA ILE A 358 21.12 22.06 2.74
C ILE A 358 20.02 22.51 3.69
N VAL A 359 19.43 21.55 4.42
CA VAL A 359 18.42 21.83 5.45
C VAL A 359 19.08 21.72 6.82
N SER A 360 19.01 22.78 7.61
CA SER A 360 19.66 22.79 8.93
C SER A 360 18.99 21.88 9.96
N PRO A 361 19.74 21.44 11.00
CA PRO A 361 19.17 20.69 12.11
C PRO A 361 17.99 21.41 12.77
N GLY A 362 16.87 20.71 12.96
CA GLY A 362 15.66 21.28 13.55
C GLY A 362 14.88 22.25 12.65
N ALA A 363 15.27 22.41 11.38
CA ALA A 363 14.50 23.20 10.41
C ALA A 363 13.29 22.42 9.86
N VAL A 364 12.26 23.14 9.44
CA VAL A 364 11.03 22.56 8.87
C VAL A 364 10.75 23.18 7.51
N VAL A 365 10.58 22.36 6.48
CA VAL A 365 10.27 22.78 5.11
C VAL A 365 8.91 22.19 4.75
N GLN A 366 7.92 23.02 4.39
CA GLN A 366 6.57 22.56 4.06
C GLN A 366 6.03 23.20 2.79
N HIS A 367 5.44 22.37 1.93
CA HIS A 367 4.73 22.80 0.73
C HIS A 367 5.61 23.53 -0.30
N CYS A 368 6.91 23.25 -0.32
CA CYS A 368 7.90 23.94 -1.15
C CYS A 368 8.27 23.13 -2.40
N HIS A 369 8.52 23.79 -3.54
CA HIS A 369 9.33 23.22 -4.61
C HIS A 369 10.58 24.07 -4.78
N LEU A 370 11.71 23.57 -4.29
CA LEU A 370 12.99 24.27 -4.26
C LEU A 370 13.95 23.62 -5.25
N LYS A 371 14.55 24.45 -6.10
CA LYS A 371 15.55 24.03 -7.08
C LYS A 371 16.73 25.00 -7.03
N CYS A 372 17.91 24.50 -6.71
CA CYS A 372 19.11 25.31 -6.63
C CYS A 372 20.23 24.74 -7.52
N SER A 373 20.93 25.61 -8.25
CA SER A 373 22.12 25.27 -9.02
C SER A 373 23.44 25.59 -8.29
N THR A 374 23.39 26.31 -7.16
CA THR A 374 24.54 26.64 -6.28
C THR A 374 24.05 27.12 -4.90
N GLY A 375 24.23 26.28 -3.88
CA GLY A 375 24.16 26.47 -2.41
C GLY A 375 23.31 27.60 -1.78
N LEU A 376 22.36 27.23 -0.92
CA LEU A 376 21.67 28.17 0.00
C LEU A 376 21.68 27.65 1.45
N CYS A 377 21.98 28.57 2.37
CA CYS A 377 22.22 28.39 3.79
C CYS A 377 20.95 28.11 4.63
N SER A 378 21.24 27.52 5.79
CA SER A 378 20.45 27.26 7.01
C SER A 378 19.21 28.11 7.30
N ASP A 379 18.17 27.43 7.81
CA ASP A 379 16.97 27.95 8.50
C ASP A 379 15.91 28.70 7.66
N ILE A 380 15.44 28.09 6.57
CA ILE A 380 14.36 28.67 5.74
C ILE A 380 13.14 27.74 5.65
N ILE A 381 11.95 28.25 5.96
CA ILE A 381 10.64 27.68 5.59
C ILE A 381 10.12 28.44 4.36
N ILE A 382 9.87 27.77 3.23
CA ILE A 382 9.43 28.41 1.97
C ILE A 382 8.06 27.88 1.51
N PRO A 383 6.92 28.23 2.12
CA PRO A 383 5.64 27.81 1.58
C PRO A 383 5.32 28.55 0.25
N PRO A 384 4.33 28.05 -0.50
CA PRO A 384 3.97 28.51 -1.84
C PRO A 384 2.90 29.61 -1.80
N GLY A 385 2.76 30.35 -2.90
CA GLY A 385 1.95 31.56 -2.99
C GLY A 385 2.83 32.81 -2.95
N LEU A 386 2.55 33.74 -3.87
CA LEU A 386 3.41 34.84 -4.33
C LEU A 386 4.06 35.78 -3.28
N PHE A 387 3.88 35.60 -1.96
CA PHE A 387 4.34 36.57 -0.95
C PHE A 387 4.76 36.05 0.43
N SER A 388 4.96 34.75 0.68
CA SER A 388 5.24 34.33 2.06
C SER A 388 6.42 33.37 2.24
N VAL A 389 7.62 33.93 2.38
CA VAL A 389 8.69 33.28 3.16
C VAL A 389 8.36 33.49 4.63
N TRP A 390 8.03 32.43 5.36
CA TRP A 390 7.74 32.53 6.80
C TRP A 390 9.05 32.45 7.56
N VAL A 391 9.56 33.64 7.86
CA VAL A 391 10.78 33.85 8.62
C VAL A 391 10.46 33.70 10.11
N HIS A 392 11.10 32.71 10.75
CA HIS A 392 11.14 32.66 12.20
C HIS A 392 12.03 33.81 12.73
N ILE A 393 11.42 34.93 13.13
CA ILE A 393 12.09 35.86 14.06
C ILE A 393 12.01 35.18 15.44
N GLY A 394 13.06 34.43 15.77
CA GLY A 394 13.23 33.84 17.08
C GLY A 394 13.09 34.91 18.16
N ALA A 395 12.17 34.65 19.09
CA ALA A 395 11.73 35.54 20.16
C ALA A 395 10.95 36.78 19.69
N ASN A 396 9.89 37.10 20.43
CA ASN A 396 9.41 38.47 20.57
C ASN A 396 10.65 39.38 20.62
N PRO A 397 10.88 40.28 19.64
CA PRO A 397 12.09 41.05 19.63
C PRO A 397 12.13 41.78 20.95
N ARG A 398 13.01 41.35 21.85
CA ARG A 398 13.44 42.19 22.96
C ARG A 398 14.27 43.30 22.31
N GLY A 399 13.56 44.25 21.72
CA GLY A 399 13.87 45.67 21.56
C GLY A 399 15.20 46.14 20.97
N THR A 400 16.21 45.32 20.69
CA THR A 400 17.53 45.84 20.27
C THR A 400 18.09 45.10 19.05
N ASP A 401 18.30 43.78 19.09
CA ASP A 401 19.02 43.05 18.02
C ASP A 401 18.41 43.17 16.61
N PHE A 402 17.08 43.09 16.47
CA PHE A 402 16.41 43.24 15.18
C PHE A 402 16.56 44.64 14.59
N TYR A 403 16.39 45.68 15.42
CA TYR A 403 16.49 47.07 15.01
C TYR A 403 17.95 47.44 14.71
N ASP A 404 18.89 46.90 15.47
CA ASP A 404 20.33 47.10 15.28
C ASP A 404 20.84 46.44 13.99
N ARG A 405 20.35 45.23 13.66
CA ARG A 405 20.75 44.48 12.46
C ARG A 405 20.15 45.00 11.16
N THR A 406 18.89 45.44 11.20
CA THR A 406 18.13 45.85 10.01
C THR A 406 18.13 47.37 9.81
N GLY A 407 18.43 48.16 10.83
CA GLY A 407 18.30 49.62 10.78
C GLY A 407 16.85 50.12 10.76
N ILE A 408 15.87 49.23 10.88
CA ILE A 408 14.44 49.54 11.00
C ILE A 408 14.19 50.23 12.34
N GLN A 409 13.26 51.17 12.40
CA GLN A 409 12.82 51.84 13.63
C GLN A 409 11.38 51.48 13.96
N PRO A 410 10.95 51.51 15.24
CA PRO A 410 9.57 51.19 15.62
C PRO A 410 8.50 51.99 14.86
N GLY A 411 8.79 53.27 14.54
CA GLY A 411 7.89 54.13 13.76
C GLY A 411 7.73 53.71 12.29
N ASP A 412 8.67 52.94 11.74
CA ASP A 412 8.59 52.45 10.36
C ASP A 412 7.54 51.35 10.18
N LEU A 413 7.12 50.68 11.27
CA LEU A 413 6.25 49.51 11.25
C LEU A 413 4.75 49.84 11.22
N GLY A 414 4.40 51.13 11.36
CA GLY A 414 3.06 51.65 11.11
C GLY A 414 1.97 51.04 12.00
N ALA A 415 2.13 51.07 13.33
CA ALA A 415 1.04 50.72 14.25
C ALA A 415 0.08 51.92 14.40
N VAL A 416 -0.78 52.15 13.41
CA VAL A 416 -1.85 53.16 13.49
C VAL A 416 -3.15 52.47 13.89
N GLY A 417 -3.65 52.73 15.10
CA GLY A 417 -5.07 52.56 15.41
C GLY A 417 -5.52 51.43 16.35
N CYS A 418 -4.70 50.93 17.28
CA CYS A 418 -5.23 50.14 18.40
C CYS A 418 -5.75 51.07 19.50
N GLY A 419 -7.03 51.42 19.46
CA GLY A 419 -7.71 52.06 20.58
C GLY A 419 -7.73 51.14 21.80
N GLY A 420 -7.09 51.58 22.89
CA GLY A 420 -7.10 50.95 24.21
C GLY A 420 -6.01 49.89 24.44
N ASP A 421 -5.03 50.20 25.30
CA ASP A 421 -4.04 49.34 26.02
C ASP A 421 -3.41 48.08 25.34
N ALA A 422 -3.70 47.79 24.08
CA ALA A 422 -3.20 46.63 23.36
C ALA A 422 -1.85 46.94 22.71
N ARG A 423 -0.78 46.29 23.19
CA ARG A 423 0.55 46.33 22.55
C ARG A 423 0.44 45.78 21.11
N PRO A 424 1.07 46.41 20.10
CA PRO A 424 1.07 45.89 18.73
C PRO A 424 1.70 44.51 18.69
N CYS A 425 1.02 43.55 18.05
CA CYS A 425 1.52 42.19 17.88
C CYS A 425 2.16 42.01 16.50
N LEU A 426 3.01 40.99 16.33
CA LEU A 426 3.71 40.72 15.06
C LEU A 426 2.76 40.63 13.85
N LEU A 427 1.51 40.23 14.06
CA LEU A 427 0.51 40.12 13.01
C LEU A 427 0.12 41.47 12.40
N ASP A 428 0.20 42.54 13.18
CA ASP A 428 -0.26 43.87 12.79
C ASP A 428 0.89 44.78 12.31
N LEU A 429 2.15 44.32 12.42
CA LEU A 429 3.32 45.06 11.98
C LEU A 429 3.51 44.91 10.46
N ARG A 430 3.61 46.03 9.73
CA ARG A 430 3.80 46.06 8.27
C ARG A 430 5.23 45.75 7.86
N LEU A 431 5.60 44.48 7.97
CA LEU A 431 6.95 43.98 7.72
C LEU A 431 7.20 43.54 6.26
N PHE A 432 6.15 43.13 5.55
CA PHE A 432 6.26 42.38 4.30
C PHE A 432 6.12 43.31 3.09
N PRO A 433 7.20 43.62 2.37
CA PRO A 433 7.12 44.43 1.16
C PRO A 433 6.43 43.62 0.07
N VAL A 434 5.42 44.22 -0.56
CA VAL A 434 4.65 43.60 -1.64
C VAL A 434 4.89 44.25 -2.99
N PHE A 435 5.37 45.50 -3.00
CA PHE A 435 5.60 46.24 -4.24
C PHE A 435 6.62 47.36 -4.07
N GLU A 436 7.59 47.44 -4.98
CA GLU A 436 8.55 48.55 -5.05
C GLU A 436 8.25 49.43 -6.27
N SER A 437 7.93 50.69 -6.02
CA SER A 437 7.53 51.65 -7.07
C SER A 437 8.59 51.91 -8.15
N ARG A 438 9.87 51.59 -7.89
CA ARG A 438 11.01 51.87 -8.79
C ARG A 438 11.80 50.63 -9.22
N GLY A 439 11.47 49.42 -8.75
CA GLY A 439 12.33 48.24 -8.89
C GLY A 439 11.66 46.94 -9.35
N GLY A 440 10.33 46.89 -9.48
CA GLY A 440 9.62 45.67 -9.90
C GLY A 440 9.28 44.72 -8.75
N SER A 441 9.26 43.40 -9.01
CA SER A 441 8.84 42.37 -8.05
C SER A 441 9.80 42.20 -6.87
N VAL A 442 9.25 41.98 -5.68
CA VAL A 442 10.02 41.72 -4.45
C VAL A 442 10.61 40.30 -4.51
N GLY A 443 11.92 40.15 -4.32
CA GLY A 443 12.63 38.85 -4.36
C GLY A 443 13.11 38.34 -2.99
N LEU A 444 13.58 37.09 -2.92
CA LEU A 444 14.06 36.41 -1.71
C LEU A 444 15.20 37.14 -0.97
N GLY A 445 15.95 38.00 -1.66
CA GLY A 445 17.06 38.77 -1.06
C GLY A 445 16.62 39.68 0.10
N TRP A 446 15.36 40.11 0.13
CA TRP A 446 14.82 40.93 1.23
C TRP A 446 14.48 40.12 2.47
N ALA A 447 13.97 38.90 2.26
CA ALA A 447 13.79 37.94 3.36
C ALA A 447 15.16 37.60 3.95
N GLN A 448 16.18 37.38 3.11
CA GLN A 448 17.56 37.15 3.53
C GLN A 448 18.14 38.34 4.32
N TRP A 449 17.89 39.58 3.89
CA TRP A 449 18.33 40.77 4.61
C TRP A 449 17.64 40.94 5.98
N LEU A 450 16.32 40.76 6.04
CA LEU A 450 15.55 40.76 7.31
C LEU A 450 16.04 39.65 8.26
N LEU A 451 16.45 38.50 7.72
CA LEU A 451 16.92 37.32 8.46
C LEU A 451 18.36 37.42 8.96
N ALA A 452 19.29 37.81 8.10
CA ALA A 452 20.73 37.68 8.35
C ALA A 452 21.42 39.01 8.68
N GLY A 453 20.73 40.16 8.51
CA GLY A 453 21.41 41.45 8.39
C GLY A 453 22.28 41.48 7.13
N GLY A 454 22.87 42.63 6.78
CA GLY A 454 23.67 42.82 5.55
C GLY A 454 24.99 42.02 5.47
N GLY A 455 25.09 40.84 6.07
CA GLY A 455 26.32 40.10 6.34
C GLY A 455 26.89 39.22 5.23
N ALA A 456 26.23 39.07 4.07
CA ALA A 456 26.80 38.32 2.95
C ALA A 456 27.44 39.27 1.92
N GLY A 457 28.56 39.90 2.29
CA GLY A 457 29.49 40.54 1.34
C GLY A 457 29.39 42.06 1.11
N GLY A 458 28.48 42.78 1.76
CA GLY A 458 28.36 44.24 1.64
C GLY A 458 28.68 44.94 2.96
N GLY A 459 29.63 45.89 2.98
CA GLY A 459 29.91 46.71 4.16
C GLY A 459 28.69 47.51 4.64
N ALA A 460 28.80 48.20 5.79
CA ALA A 460 27.71 48.92 6.46
C ALA A 460 26.81 49.83 5.56
N TRP A 461 27.33 50.26 4.40
CA TRP A 461 26.61 51.01 3.36
C TRP A 461 25.49 50.21 2.66
N ALA A 462 25.61 48.88 2.55
CA ALA A 462 24.60 48.01 1.93
C ALA A 462 23.32 47.91 2.80
N GLY A 463 23.46 47.89 4.13
CA GLY A 463 22.32 47.84 5.06
C GLY A 463 21.49 49.13 5.05
N ALA A 464 22.14 50.29 4.91
CA ALA A 464 21.45 51.59 4.82
C ALA A 464 20.68 51.76 3.50
N TRP A 465 21.19 51.18 2.40
CA TRP A 465 20.51 51.15 1.11
C TRP A 465 19.25 50.28 1.13
N GLU A 466 19.35 49.07 1.69
CA GLU A 466 18.22 48.13 1.76
C GLU A 466 17.10 48.61 2.69
N VAL A 467 17.42 49.22 3.84
CA VAL A 467 16.37 49.81 4.71
C VAL A 467 15.66 50.99 4.03
N GLY A 468 16.40 51.78 3.22
CA GLY A 468 15.83 52.89 2.45
C GLY A 468 14.84 52.42 1.39
N ARG A 469 15.21 51.38 0.64
CA ARG A 469 14.29 50.71 -0.29
C ARG A 469 13.11 50.09 0.45
N TRP A 470 13.35 49.47 1.60
CA TRP A 470 12.29 48.84 2.41
C TRP A 470 11.26 49.83 2.94
N ARG A 471 11.69 51.02 3.38
CA ARG A 471 10.77 52.10 3.76
C ARG A 471 9.92 52.60 2.59
N ALA A 472 10.50 52.64 1.39
CA ALA A 472 9.85 53.13 0.16
C ALA A 472 8.91 52.09 -0.50
N ALA A 473 9.02 50.82 -0.12
CA ALA A 473 8.15 49.77 -0.61
C ALA A 473 6.76 49.82 0.05
N TRP A 474 5.74 49.46 -0.72
CA TRP A 474 4.42 49.19 -0.15
C TRP A 474 4.54 47.91 0.68
N ARG A 475 4.18 48.00 1.97
CA ARG A 475 4.28 46.92 2.94
C ARG A 475 2.90 46.55 3.48
N LEU A 476 2.68 45.25 3.63
CA LEU A 476 1.54 44.68 4.33
C LEU A 476 1.98 44.09 5.67
N SER A 477 1.04 44.07 6.61
CA SER A 477 1.13 43.28 7.82
C SER A 477 0.77 41.84 7.54
N LEU A 478 1.15 40.93 8.44
CA LEU A 478 0.85 39.52 8.26
C LEU A 478 -0.66 39.24 8.24
N ARG A 479 -1.42 40.00 9.05
CA ARG A 479 -2.88 39.95 9.03
C ARG A 479 -3.44 40.35 7.67
N GLU A 480 -2.91 41.41 7.06
CA GLU A 480 -3.33 41.86 5.73
C GLU A 480 -2.94 40.85 4.64
N VAL A 481 -1.79 40.18 4.77
CA VAL A 481 -1.41 39.07 3.88
C VAL A 481 -2.37 37.88 4.04
N LEU A 482 -2.69 37.50 5.27
CA LEU A 482 -3.61 36.40 5.58
C LEU A 482 -5.05 36.69 5.10
N SER A 483 -5.51 37.93 5.20
CA SER A 483 -6.83 38.33 4.66
C SER A 483 -6.91 38.31 3.13
N CYS A 484 -5.75 38.32 2.45
CA CYS A 484 -5.66 38.29 0.99
C CYS A 484 -5.31 36.90 0.47
N THR A 485 -5.24 35.87 1.31
CA THR A 485 -4.79 34.54 0.88
C THR A 485 -5.92 33.76 0.24
N ASP A 486 -5.68 33.26 -0.98
CA ASP A 486 -6.58 32.31 -1.64
C ASP A 486 -6.35 30.91 -1.05
N GLN A 487 -7.17 30.54 -0.06
CA GLN A 487 -7.11 29.23 0.59
C GLN A 487 -7.40 28.08 -0.37
N GLN A 488 -8.28 28.30 -1.36
CA GLN A 488 -8.58 27.29 -2.37
C GLN A 488 -7.37 27.06 -3.27
N GLY A 489 -6.76 28.14 -3.75
CA GLY A 489 -5.52 28.10 -4.55
C GLY A 489 -4.37 27.43 -3.81
N GLU A 490 -4.23 27.69 -2.51
CA GLU A 490 -3.22 27.06 -1.66
C GLU A 490 -3.44 25.54 -1.53
N LEU A 491 -4.65 25.09 -1.18
CA LEU A 491 -4.96 23.65 -1.06
C LEU A 491 -4.76 22.93 -2.40
N LEU A 492 -5.18 23.55 -3.50
CA LEU A 492 -4.95 23.06 -4.86
C LEU A 492 -3.46 22.90 -5.18
N TRP A 493 -2.64 23.88 -4.81
CA TRP A 493 -1.21 23.81 -5.00
C TRP A 493 -0.58 22.70 -4.15
N ARG A 494 -0.97 22.58 -2.86
CA ARG A 494 -0.48 21.52 -1.98
C ARG A 494 -0.80 20.13 -2.55
N GLU A 495 -2.00 19.95 -3.10
CA GLU A 495 -2.41 18.73 -3.78
C GLU A 495 -1.57 18.45 -5.04
N GLU A 496 -1.37 19.46 -5.89
CA GLU A 496 -0.53 19.33 -7.09
C GLU A 496 0.92 18.97 -6.75
N LEU A 497 1.49 19.62 -5.73
CA LEU A 497 2.85 19.34 -5.25
C LEU A 497 2.97 17.93 -4.68
N PHE A 498 1.97 17.46 -3.94
CA PHE A 498 1.90 16.09 -3.43
C PHE A 498 2.00 15.06 -4.55
N PHE A 499 1.25 15.26 -5.65
CA PHE A 499 1.30 14.36 -6.81
C PHE A 499 2.61 14.48 -7.60
N ARG A 500 3.19 15.68 -7.70
CA ARG A 500 4.52 15.85 -8.31
C ARG A 500 5.60 15.12 -7.53
N ALA A 501 5.60 15.25 -6.20
CA ALA A 501 6.54 14.55 -5.32
C ALA A 501 6.33 13.03 -5.41
N ALA A 502 5.08 12.56 -5.43
CA ALA A 502 4.75 11.14 -5.59
C ALA A 502 5.31 10.55 -6.90
N ARG A 503 5.24 11.30 -8.01
CA ARG A 503 5.83 10.88 -9.30
C ARG A 503 7.35 10.73 -9.23
N ARG A 504 8.04 11.67 -8.58
CA ARG A 504 9.50 11.59 -8.37
C ARG A 504 9.85 10.37 -7.52
N ARG A 505 9.19 10.22 -6.37
CA ARG A 505 9.35 9.05 -5.48
C ARG A 505 9.08 7.72 -6.19
N ALA A 506 8.07 7.65 -7.06
CA ALA A 506 7.80 6.45 -7.84
C ALA A 506 8.95 6.14 -8.80
N GLY A 507 9.50 7.15 -9.48
CA GLY A 507 10.71 7.02 -10.28
C GLY A 507 11.89 6.50 -9.46
N ASP A 508 12.22 7.15 -8.35
CA ASP A 508 13.34 6.78 -7.47
C ASP A 508 13.18 5.36 -6.89
N ALA A 509 11.95 4.98 -6.52
CA ALA A 509 11.68 3.66 -5.98
C ALA A 509 11.89 2.55 -7.01
N LEU A 510 11.54 2.82 -8.28
CA LEU A 510 11.72 1.87 -9.38
C LEU A 510 13.20 1.78 -9.78
N THR A 511 13.85 2.91 -10.04
CA THR A 511 15.27 2.95 -10.47
C THR A 511 16.21 2.51 -9.35
N GLY A 512 15.92 2.87 -8.10
CA GLY A 512 16.66 2.44 -6.90
C GLY A 512 16.31 1.03 -6.41
N ARG A 513 15.41 0.29 -7.09
CA ARG A 513 14.97 -1.06 -6.73
C ARG A 513 14.46 -1.21 -5.29
N THR A 514 13.81 -0.19 -4.74
CA THR A 514 13.35 -0.21 -3.35
C THR A 514 12.10 -1.09 -3.17
N ASP A 515 11.87 -1.58 -1.95
CA ASP A 515 10.66 -2.34 -1.59
C ASP A 515 9.44 -1.46 -1.30
N ARG A 516 9.49 -0.17 -1.63
CA ARG A 516 8.34 0.71 -1.47
C ARG A 516 7.21 0.26 -2.40
N SER A 517 6.04 -0.02 -1.82
CA SER A 517 4.82 -0.21 -2.60
C SER A 517 4.39 1.11 -3.23
N LEU A 518 4.14 1.09 -4.54
CA LEU A 518 3.59 2.24 -5.27
C LEU A 518 2.06 2.21 -5.31
N LEU A 519 1.42 1.11 -4.89
CA LEU A 519 -0.02 0.93 -5.01
C LEU A 519 -0.82 2.00 -4.23
N PRO A 520 -0.46 2.40 -2.99
CA PRO A 520 -1.15 3.49 -2.30
C PRO A 520 -1.05 4.83 -3.04
N SER A 521 0.12 5.17 -3.58
CA SER A 521 0.33 6.39 -4.37
C SER A 521 -0.39 6.34 -5.72
N ILE A 522 -0.44 5.17 -6.37
CA ILE A 522 -1.21 4.95 -7.60
C ILE A 522 -2.70 5.18 -7.35
N ARG A 523 -3.26 4.61 -6.29
CA ARG A 523 -4.67 4.83 -5.91
C ARG A 523 -4.95 6.29 -5.62
N ALA A 524 -4.05 6.96 -4.90
CA ALA A 524 -4.16 8.39 -4.63
C ALA A 524 -4.18 9.20 -5.94
N ALA A 525 -3.29 8.90 -6.87
CA ALA A 525 -3.22 9.57 -8.17
C ALA A 525 -4.49 9.36 -9.01
N VAL A 526 -5.03 8.13 -9.05
CA VAL A 526 -6.27 7.82 -9.79
C VAL A 526 -7.46 8.55 -9.17
N LEU A 527 -7.62 8.50 -7.84
CA LEU A 527 -8.71 9.19 -7.15
C LEU A 527 -8.61 10.71 -7.29
N GLY A 528 -7.39 11.26 -7.32
CA GLY A 528 -7.13 12.69 -7.55
C GLY A 528 -7.17 13.12 -9.02
N GLY A 529 -7.47 12.23 -9.97
CA GLY A 529 -7.48 12.56 -11.39
C GLY A 529 -6.09 12.92 -11.96
N ARG A 530 -5.02 12.38 -11.37
CA ARG A 530 -3.61 12.60 -11.74
C ARG A 530 -2.92 11.36 -12.32
N GLN A 531 -3.69 10.41 -12.84
CA GLN A 531 -3.17 9.20 -13.49
C GLN A 531 -2.32 9.47 -14.72
N GLU A 532 -2.65 10.48 -15.54
CA GLU A 532 -2.00 10.68 -16.84
C GLU A 532 -0.52 11.11 -16.69
N PRO A 533 -0.18 12.12 -15.86
CA PRO A 533 1.22 12.43 -15.58
C PRO A 533 1.99 11.27 -14.94
N LEU A 534 1.31 10.43 -14.13
CA LEU A 534 1.92 9.25 -13.52
C LEU A 534 2.23 8.19 -14.59
N LEU A 535 1.29 7.88 -15.49
CA LEU A 535 1.50 6.96 -16.61
C LEU A 535 2.68 7.39 -17.47
N GLN A 536 2.77 8.68 -17.84
CA GLN A 536 3.89 9.21 -18.62
C GLN A 536 5.24 9.06 -17.91
N ALA A 537 5.28 9.26 -16.60
CA ALA A 537 6.49 9.04 -15.80
C ALA A 537 6.89 7.56 -15.79
N LEU A 538 5.92 6.65 -15.61
CA LEU A 538 6.17 5.21 -15.64
C LEU A 538 6.61 4.74 -17.04
N ASP A 539 5.98 5.24 -18.11
CA ASP A 539 6.39 4.94 -19.48
C ASP A 539 7.85 5.38 -19.71
N SER A 540 8.23 6.56 -19.20
CA SER A 540 9.61 7.08 -19.30
C SER A 540 10.61 6.22 -18.52
N VAL A 541 10.26 5.78 -17.30
CA VAL A 541 11.12 4.89 -16.49
C VAL A 541 11.27 3.53 -17.18
N ALA A 542 10.19 2.93 -17.68
CA ALA A 542 10.23 1.66 -18.38
C ALA A 542 11.10 1.74 -19.65
N ALA A 543 10.89 2.77 -20.49
CA ALA A 543 11.67 2.99 -21.70
C ALA A 543 13.15 3.29 -21.42
N GLY A 544 13.45 3.97 -20.31
CA GLY A 544 14.82 4.30 -19.90
C GLY A 544 15.60 3.15 -19.24
N SER A 545 14.96 2.01 -18.98
CA SER A 545 15.54 0.89 -18.21
C SER A 545 16.07 -0.25 -19.10
N SER A 546 16.61 0.06 -20.28
CA SER A 546 17.10 -0.96 -21.24
C SER A 546 18.22 -1.85 -20.69
N GLU A 547 18.98 -1.36 -19.71
CA GLU A 547 20.05 -2.13 -19.05
C GLU A 547 19.53 -3.09 -17.96
N ASP A 548 18.28 -2.90 -17.51
CA ASP A 548 17.67 -3.68 -16.43
C ASP A 548 16.20 -4.01 -16.73
N LEU A 549 16.02 -5.21 -17.29
CA LEU A 549 14.70 -5.76 -17.61
C LEU A 549 13.80 -5.94 -16.38
N GLY A 550 14.37 -6.07 -15.17
CA GLY A 550 13.61 -6.19 -13.93
C GLY A 550 12.89 -4.89 -13.57
N ILE A 551 13.59 -3.76 -13.69
CA ILE A 551 13.00 -2.41 -13.48
C ILE A 551 11.91 -2.17 -14.53
N ALA A 552 12.18 -2.47 -15.81
CA ALA A 552 11.21 -2.31 -16.88
C ALA A 552 9.95 -3.17 -16.65
N ALA A 553 10.11 -4.45 -16.31
CA ALA A 553 8.99 -5.36 -16.05
C ALA A 553 8.15 -4.91 -14.83
N ARG A 554 8.79 -4.50 -13.74
CA ARG A 554 8.09 -3.94 -12.57
C ARG A 554 7.34 -2.67 -12.92
N THR A 555 7.93 -1.80 -13.72
CA THR A 555 7.31 -0.54 -14.15
C THR A 555 6.07 -0.78 -15.01
N LEU A 556 6.13 -1.73 -15.95
CA LEU A 556 4.98 -2.15 -16.75
C LEU A 556 3.87 -2.76 -15.89
N ALA A 557 4.22 -3.53 -14.85
CA ALA A 557 3.25 -4.03 -13.88
C ALA A 557 2.61 -2.90 -13.05
N CYS A 558 3.36 -1.86 -12.68
CA CYS A 558 2.80 -0.66 -12.03
C CYS A 558 1.85 0.12 -12.95
N ILE A 559 2.13 0.20 -14.26
CA ILE A 559 1.19 0.77 -15.23
C ILE A 559 -0.12 -0.04 -15.25
N ALA A 560 -0.01 -1.37 -15.24
CA ALA A 560 -1.17 -2.24 -15.15
C ALA A 560 -1.96 -2.05 -13.84
N ASP A 561 -1.29 -1.72 -12.72
CA ASP A 561 -1.95 -1.34 -11.46
C ASP A 561 -2.69 -0.01 -11.57
N VAL A 562 -2.13 0.99 -12.27
CA VAL A 562 -2.83 2.26 -12.58
C VAL A 562 -4.11 1.98 -13.38
N LEU A 563 -4.01 1.19 -14.44
CA LEU A 563 -5.16 0.81 -15.27
C LEU A 563 -6.21 0.01 -14.48
N GLY A 564 -5.77 -0.91 -13.62
CA GLY A 564 -6.66 -1.65 -12.73
C GLY A 564 -7.39 -0.74 -11.74
N CYS A 565 -6.70 0.26 -11.18
CA CYS A 565 -7.31 1.25 -10.29
C CYS A 565 -8.32 2.13 -11.05
N LEU A 566 -8.00 2.56 -12.28
CA LEU A 566 -8.90 3.37 -13.12
C LEU A 566 -10.20 2.65 -13.47
N ALA A 567 -10.15 1.33 -13.66
CA ALA A 567 -11.35 0.54 -13.92
C ALA A 567 -12.33 0.57 -12.74
N GLY A 568 -11.83 0.80 -11.53
CA GLY A 568 -12.60 0.72 -10.28
C GLY A 568 -12.80 -0.73 -9.81
N GLU A 569 -12.87 -0.90 -8.50
CA GLU A 569 -12.99 -2.23 -7.88
C GLU A 569 -14.23 -2.98 -8.38
N GLY A 570 -14.02 -4.20 -8.90
CA GLY A 570 -15.08 -5.10 -9.35
C GLY A 570 -15.82 -4.70 -10.63
N ARG A 571 -15.49 -3.56 -11.26
CA ARG A 571 -16.25 -3.03 -12.41
C ARG A 571 -15.74 -3.49 -13.78
N GLY A 572 -14.46 -3.83 -13.91
CA GLY A 572 -13.84 -4.25 -15.18
C GLY A 572 -13.67 -5.77 -15.36
N GLY A 573 -14.21 -6.58 -14.45
CA GLY A 573 -14.00 -8.03 -14.41
C GLY A 573 -12.66 -8.43 -13.80
N LEU A 574 -12.28 -9.71 -13.92
CA LEU A 574 -11.05 -10.24 -13.35
C LEU A 574 -9.82 -9.80 -14.15
N ARG A 575 -8.72 -9.42 -13.49
CA ARG A 575 -7.43 -9.21 -14.16
C ARG A 575 -6.70 -10.56 -14.33
N SER A 576 -7.33 -11.49 -15.04
CA SER A 576 -6.79 -12.82 -15.31
C SER A 576 -7.15 -13.29 -16.72
N GLY A 577 -6.41 -14.27 -17.24
CA GLY A 577 -6.60 -14.82 -18.58
C GLY A 577 -5.59 -14.30 -19.62
N PRO A 578 -5.71 -14.76 -20.88
CA PRO A 578 -4.73 -14.47 -21.93
C PRO A 578 -4.82 -13.01 -22.44
N ALA A 579 -3.68 -12.48 -22.87
CA ALA A 579 -3.52 -11.15 -23.44
C ALA A 579 -3.09 -11.24 -24.92
N ALA A 580 -4.02 -11.66 -25.79
CA ALA A 580 -3.71 -12.04 -27.18
C ALA A 580 -4.41 -11.18 -28.26
N ASN A 581 -4.89 -9.99 -27.90
CA ASN A 581 -5.46 -9.07 -28.90
C ASN A 581 -4.37 -8.64 -29.92
N PRO A 582 -4.61 -8.82 -31.23
CA PRO A 582 -3.64 -8.50 -32.29
C PRO A 582 -3.18 -7.03 -32.32
N ALA A 583 -3.99 -6.08 -31.84
CA ALA A 583 -3.65 -4.66 -31.83
C ALA A 583 -2.38 -4.37 -30.99
N TRP A 584 -2.12 -5.19 -29.97
CA TRP A 584 -0.93 -5.07 -29.12
C TRP A 584 0.30 -5.81 -29.69
N GLY A 585 0.10 -6.60 -30.76
CA GLY A 585 1.14 -7.42 -31.40
C GLY A 585 2.41 -6.66 -31.81
N PRO A 586 2.30 -5.47 -32.46
CA PRO A 586 3.46 -4.67 -32.82
C PRO A 586 4.35 -4.29 -31.62
N ALA A 587 3.74 -3.99 -30.47
CA ALA A 587 4.48 -3.66 -29.25
C ALA A 587 5.22 -4.88 -28.71
N PHE A 588 4.56 -6.03 -28.62
CA PHE A 588 5.20 -7.29 -28.22
C PHE A 588 6.37 -7.67 -29.13
N ALA A 589 6.21 -7.56 -30.44
CA ALA A 589 7.26 -7.87 -31.40
C ALA A 589 8.49 -6.97 -31.30
N ARG A 590 8.34 -5.72 -30.81
CA ARG A 590 9.48 -4.83 -30.51
C ARG A 590 10.20 -5.27 -29.24
N LEU A 591 9.46 -5.54 -28.17
CA LEU A 591 10.02 -6.05 -26.92
C LEU A 591 10.79 -7.37 -27.14
N GLU A 592 10.23 -8.30 -27.91
CA GLU A 592 10.89 -9.57 -28.24
C GLU A 592 12.21 -9.42 -28.98
N ARG A 593 12.35 -8.36 -29.79
CA ARG A 593 13.59 -8.01 -30.51
C ARG A 593 14.58 -7.21 -29.67
N GLY A 594 14.25 -6.89 -28.42
CA GLY A 594 15.09 -6.10 -27.52
C GLY A 594 14.96 -4.57 -27.71
N ASP A 595 14.02 -4.10 -28.54
CA ASP A 595 13.68 -2.68 -28.65
C ASP A 595 12.71 -2.29 -27.53
N LEU A 596 13.26 -2.12 -26.32
CA LEU A 596 12.48 -1.74 -25.14
C LEU A 596 11.83 -0.35 -25.29
N PRO A 597 12.55 0.74 -25.64
CA PRO A 597 11.95 2.06 -25.76
C PRO A 597 10.83 2.10 -26.80
N GLY A 598 11.06 1.53 -27.99
CA GLY A 598 10.06 1.48 -29.05
C GLY A 598 8.88 0.56 -28.73
N GLY A 599 9.10 -0.50 -27.94
CA GLY A 599 8.04 -1.37 -27.43
C GLY A 599 7.15 -0.68 -26.41
N VAL A 600 7.73 0.00 -25.42
CA VAL A 600 7.00 0.78 -24.39
C VAL A 600 6.19 1.91 -25.04
N GLN A 601 6.78 2.63 -26.00
CA GLN A 601 6.07 3.65 -26.75
C GLN A 601 4.85 3.08 -27.48
N ALA A 602 5.00 1.95 -28.18
CA ALA A 602 3.89 1.30 -28.87
C ALA A 602 2.79 0.80 -27.92
N LEU A 603 3.14 0.33 -26.71
CA LEU A 603 2.16 0.02 -25.66
C LEU A 603 1.38 1.27 -25.24
N ALA A 604 2.05 2.39 -25.01
CA ALA A 604 1.44 3.63 -24.56
C ALA A 604 0.52 4.26 -25.63
N GLU A 605 0.89 4.17 -26.91
CA GLU A 605 0.07 4.59 -28.04
C GLU A 605 -1.20 3.74 -28.14
N GLU A 606 -1.08 2.41 -28.10
CA GLU A 606 -2.23 1.51 -28.19
C GLU A 606 -3.15 1.64 -26.96
N ARG A 607 -2.59 1.84 -25.76
CA ARG A 607 -3.34 2.04 -24.51
C ARG A 607 -4.41 3.12 -24.63
N GLN A 608 -4.18 4.20 -25.38
CA GLN A 608 -5.15 5.30 -25.53
C GLN A 608 -6.50 4.83 -26.12
N ASN A 609 -6.48 3.78 -26.96
CA ASN A 609 -7.68 3.19 -27.55
C ASN A 609 -8.54 2.40 -26.53
N TRP A 610 -8.03 2.19 -25.31
CA TRP A 610 -8.62 1.32 -24.29
C TRP A 610 -9.02 2.03 -22.99
N MET A 611 -8.86 3.35 -22.92
CA MET A 611 -9.07 4.14 -21.69
C MET A 611 -10.55 4.44 -21.38
N SER A 612 -11.47 4.13 -22.29
CA SER A 612 -12.86 4.64 -22.25
C SER A 612 -13.81 3.88 -21.31
N ARG A 613 -13.52 2.61 -21.01
CA ARG A 613 -14.43 1.73 -20.23
C ARG A 613 -13.66 0.84 -19.25
N PRO A 614 -14.24 0.52 -18.08
CA PRO A 614 -13.62 -0.36 -17.09
C PRO A 614 -13.14 -1.72 -17.61
N ASP A 615 -13.92 -2.37 -18.48
CA ASP A 615 -13.54 -3.68 -19.03
C ASP A 615 -12.36 -3.58 -20.01
N LEU A 616 -12.26 -2.49 -20.77
CA LEU A 616 -11.11 -2.22 -21.65
C LEU A 616 -9.85 -1.91 -20.84
N LEU A 617 -9.97 -1.13 -19.76
CA LEU A 617 -8.87 -0.82 -18.85
C LEU A 617 -8.28 -2.09 -18.22
N VAL A 618 -9.12 -3.00 -17.73
CA VAL A 618 -8.66 -4.30 -17.19
C VAL A 618 -8.00 -5.15 -18.27
N ARG A 619 -8.53 -5.16 -19.51
CA ARG A 619 -7.90 -5.88 -20.62
C ARG A 619 -6.54 -5.28 -21.02
N ALA A 620 -6.43 -3.96 -21.07
CA ALA A 620 -5.16 -3.27 -21.29
C ALA A 620 -4.14 -3.58 -20.18
N ALA A 621 -4.58 -3.61 -18.91
CA ALA A 621 -3.72 -4.01 -17.79
C ALA A 621 -3.13 -5.42 -17.99
N ARG A 622 -3.92 -6.39 -18.50
CA ARG A 622 -3.41 -7.74 -18.83
C ARG A 622 -2.35 -7.70 -19.94
N HIS A 623 -2.47 -6.79 -20.91
CA HIS A 623 -1.47 -6.62 -21.97
C HIS A 623 -0.16 -6.06 -21.43
N TYR A 624 -0.20 -5.10 -20.51
CA TYR A 624 0.99 -4.61 -19.79
C TYR A 624 1.64 -5.70 -18.93
N GLU A 625 0.85 -6.54 -18.25
CA GLU A 625 1.38 -7.72 -17.55
C GLU A 625 2.05 -8.70 -18.51
N GLY A 626 1.42 -8.96 -19.66
CA GLY A 626 2.01 -9.76 -20.73
C GLY A 626 3.33 -9.18 -21.23
N ALA A 627 3.43 -7.86 -21.34
CA ALA A 627 4.66 -7.19 -21.78
C ALA A 627 5.77 -7.35 -20.74
N GLY A 628 5.45 -7.21 -19.45
CA GLY A 628 6.37 -7.55 -18.36
C GLY A 628 6.82 -9.01 -18.41
N GLN A 629 5.93 -9.95 -18.76
CA GLN A 629 6.27 -11.37 -18.93
C GLN A 629 7.24 -11.61 -20.09
N VAL A 630 7.16 -10.86 -21.20
CA VAL A 630 8.15 -10.93 -22.29
C VAL A 630 9.54 -10.56 -21.80
N LEU A 631 9.65 -9.50 -21.00
CA LEU A 631 10.94 -9.05 -20.43
C LEU A 631 11.47 -10.03 -19.39
N LEU A 632 10.59 -10.55 -18.53
CA LEU A 632 10.93 -11.58 -17.55
C LEU A 632 11.47 -12.84 -18.22
N ARG A 633 10.82 -13.28 -19.29
CA ARG A 633 11.23 -14.42 -20.10
C ARG A 633 12.63 -14.22 -20.66
N GLN A 634 12.91 -13.07 -21.25
CA GLN A 634 14.25 -12.74 -21.77
C GLN A 634 15.33 -12.76 -20.68
N ALA A 635 15.02 -12.23 -19.49
CA ALA A 635 15.92 -12.28 -18.35
C ALA A 635 16.25 -13.74 -17.94
N VAL A 636 15.23 -14.59 -17.81
CA VAL A 636 15.41 -16.00 -17.43
C VAL A 636 16.09 -16.82 -18.53
N MET A 637 15.85 -16.52 -19.81
CA MET A 637 16.51 -17.21 -20.93
C MET A 637 18.04 -17.10 -20.91
N SER A 638 18.60 -16.11 -20.21
CA SER A 638 20.06 -16.01 -19.99
C SER A 638 20.66 -17.23 -19.28
N ALA A 639 19.84 -18.03 -18.58
CA ALA A 639 20.24 -19.31 -17.99
C ALA A 639 20.78 -20.32 -19.02
N GLN A 640 20.47 -20.15 -20.31
CA GLN A 640 21.02 -20.95 -21.40
C GLN A 640 22.56 -20.96 -21.41
N ARG A 641 23.22 -19.91 -20.88
CA ARG A 641 24.69 -19.84 -20.76
C ARG A 641 25.29 -20.92 -19.86
N PHE A 642 24.49 -21.52 -18.98
CA PHE A 642 24.90 -22.62 -18.12
C PHE A 642 24.61 -24.00 -18.72
N VAL A 643 24.04 -24.06 -19.93
CA VAL A 643 23.75 -25.33 -20.60
C VAL A 643 24.99 -25.78 -21.37
N SER A 644 25.58 -26.89 -20.93
CA SER A 644 26.65 -27.58 -21.62
C SER A 644 26.20 -28.97 -22.07
N VAL A 645 26.51 -29.32 -23.32
CA VAL A 645 26.20 -30.64 -23.90
C VAL A 645 27.48 -31.21 -24.48
N GLY A 646 27.89 -32.37 -23.98
CA GLY A 646 29.15 -33.02 -24.35
C GLY A 646 28.98 -34.01 -25.51
N PRO A 647 30.09 -34.52 -26.08
CA PRO A 647 30.04 -35.65 -27.01
C PRO A 647 29.60 -36.93 -26.27
N GLY A 648 28.85 -37.79 -26.95
CA GLY A 648 28.43 -39.10 -26.48
C GLY A 648 28.51 -40.15 -27.60
N ASN A 649 28.11 -41.39 -27.29
CA ASN A 649 28.04 -42.46 -28.29
C ASN A 649 26.78 -42.31 -29.13
N LEU A 650 26.92 -42.26 -30.45
CA LEU A 650 25.79 -42.15 -31.37
C LEU A 650 25.11 -43.52 -31.55
N PRO A 651 23.88 -43.72 -31.06
CA PRO A 651 23.21 -45.02 -31.15
C PRO A 651 22.77 -45.32 -32.60
N PRO A 652 22.75 -46.59 -33.05
CA PRO A 652 22.17 -47.01 -34.33
C PRO A 652 20.78 -46.42 -34.60
N ILE A 653 20.45 -46.24 -35.89
CA ILE A 653 19.09 -45.86 -36.30
C ILE A 653 18.12 -46.95 -35.86
N GLY A 654 16.97 -46.55 -35.32
CA GLY A 654 15.95 -47.44 -34.78
C GLY A 654 16.10 -47.76 -33.28
N GLU A 655 17.26 -47.51 -32.68
CA GLU A 655 17.51 -47.83 -31.26
C GLU A 655 16.91 -46.78 -30.32
N TRP A 656 16.10 -47.25 -29.35
CA TRP A 656 15.49 -46.41 -28.33
C TRP A 656 16.47 -46.05 -27.23
N GLN A 657 16.58 -44.75 -26.96
CA GLN A 657 17.20 -44.20 -25.75
C GLN A 657 16.08 -43.78 -24.80
N GLU A 658 16.06 -44.36 -23.61
CA GLU A 658 14.92 -44.27 -22.70
C GLU A 658 15.33 -43.76 -21.32
N VAL A 659 14.50 -42.86 -20.78
CA VAL A 659 14.75 -42.13 -19.54
C VAL A 659 13.49 -42.16 -18.66
N GLU A 660 13.65 -42.47 -17.39
CA GLU A 660 12.61 -42.36 -16.37
C GLU A 660 13.03 -41.41 -15.25
N CYS A 661 12.07 -40.65 -14.73
CA CYS A 661 12.27 -39.68 -13.66
C CYS A 661 11.26 -39.88 -12.51
N PRO A 662 11.68 -39.69 -11.26
CA PRO A 662 10.77 -39.60 -10.12
C PRO A 662 9.90 -38.34 -10.17
N ALA A 663 8.85 -38.32 -9.36
CA ALA A 663 8.12 -37.10 -9.04
C ALA A 663 8.87 -36.28 -7.98
N ARG A 664 8.35 -35.10 -7.61
CA ARG A 664 8.97 -34.25 -6.58
C ARG A 664 8.00 -33.72 -5.55
N LEU A 665 8.49 -33.54 -4.32
CA LEU A 665 7.79 -32.85 -3.23
C LEU A 665 8.68 -31.74 -2.66
N ASP A 666 8.11 -30.55 -2.47
CA ASP A 666 8.81 -29.41 -1.88
C ASP A 666 8.53 -29.41 -0.38
N LEU A 667 9.56 -29.68 0.43
CA LEU A 667 9.43 -29.69 1.89
C LEU A 667 9.36 -28.27 2.45
N SER A 668 10.07 -27.32 1.83
CA SER A 668 10.08 -25.92 2.24
C SER A 668 10.62 -25.01 1.12
N GLY A 669 10.23 -23.73 1.12
CA GLY A 669 10.86 -22.68 0.32
C GLY A 669 10.27 -22.38 -1.06
N GLY A 670 9.36 -23.21 -1.58
CA GLY A 670 8.71 -22.97 -2.87
C GLY A 670 8.01 -21.61 -2.95
N TRP A 671 7.98 -21.01 -4.15
CA TRP A 671 7.72 -19.59 -4.48
C TRP A 671 8.95 -18.69 -4.40
N SER A 672 9.94 -18.97 -3.54
CA SER A 672 11.21 -18.21 -3.58
C SER A 672 12.03 -18.47 -4.85
N ASP A 673 11.75 -19.58 -5.53
CA ASP A 673 12.34 -20.00 -6.81
C ASP A 673 11.70 -19.33 -8.04
N THR A 674 10.59 -18.62 -7.85
CA THR A 674 9.79 -18.07 -8.96
C THR A 674 10.39 -16.75 -9.47
N PRO A 675 10.68 -16.59 -10.77
CA PRO A 675 11.03 -15.30 -11.35
C PRO A 675 9.86 -14.30 -11.28
N PRO A 676 10.10 -13.00 -11.01
CA PRO A 676 11.40 -12.36 -10.81
C PRO A 676 11.99 -12.50 -9.40
N ILE A 677 11.20 -12.98 -8.42
CA ILE A 677 11.57 -13.08 -7.00
C ILE A 677 12.97 -13.68 -6.84
N THR A 678 13.20 -14.81 -7.51
CA THR A 678 14.44 -15.58 -7.37
C THR A 678 15.70 -14.84 -7.79
N PHE A 679 15.68 -14.01 -8.83
CA PHE A 679 16.88 -13.26 -9.26
C PHE A 679 16.94 -11.86 -8.64
N GLU A 680 15.87 -11.39 -7.99
CA GLU A 680 15.87 -10.12 -7.23
C GLU A 680 16.27 -10.31 -5.76
N ARG A 681 15.94 -11.45 -5.15
CA ARG A 681 16.19 -11.75 -3.73
C ARG A 681 16.97 -13.03 -3.46
N GLY A 682 17.26 -13.83 -4.49
CA GLY A 682 17.69 -15.20 -4.31
C GLY A 682 16.49 -16.11 -4.01
N GLY A 683 16.73 -17.41 -4.10
CA GLY A 683 15.74 -18.42 -3.75
C GLY A 683 16.41 -19.59 -3.05
N ALA A 684 15.65 -20.29 -2.21
CA ALA A 684 16.09 -21.53 -1.59
C ALA A 684 14.90 -22.48 -1.46
N VAL A 685 15.05 -23.71 -1.95
CA VAL A 685 14.00 -24.74 -1.88
C VAL A 685 14.61 -26.05 -1.41
N VAL A 686 14.02 -26.64 -0.38
CA VAL A 686 14.30 -28.01 0.03
C VAL A 686 13.25 -28.90 -0.61
N ASN A 687 13.67 -29.86 -1.43
CA ASN A 687 12.76 -30.80 -2.07
C ASN A 687 13.31 -32.23 -2.02
N VAL A 688 12.44 -33.19 -2.33
CA VAL A 688 12.73 -34.62 -2.33
C VAL A 688 12.22 -35.25 -3.62
N ALA A 689 13.07 -36.07 -4.24
CA ALA A 689 12.71 -36.90 -5.39
C ALA A 689 12.00 -38.16 -4.90
N VAL A 690 10.83 -38.47 -5.46
CA VAL A 690 9.99 -39.56 -4.96
C VAL A 690 9.43 -40.47 -6.05
N ARG A 691 9.42 -41.77 -5.77
CA ARG A 691 8.65 -42.76 -6.50
C ARG A 691 7.24 -42.82 -5.89
N VAL A 692 6.25 -42.98 -6.76
CA VAL A 692 4.84 -43.07 -6.36
C VAL A 692 4.39 -44.51 -6.60
N GLY A 693 4.04 -45.23 -5.54
CA GLY A 693 3.73 -46.67 -5.62
C GLY A 693 4.88 -47.50 -6.20
N GLY A 694 6.11 -47.20 -5.78
CA GLY A 694 7.34 -47.92 -6.19
C GLY A 694 7.81 -47.64 -7.63
N ARG A 695 7.16 -46.73 -8.37
CA ARG A 695 7.49 -46.43 -9.78
C ARG A 695 7.97 -45.00 -9.96
N ARG A 696 8.88 -44.82 -10.92
CA ARG A 696 9.18 -43.51 -11.52
C ARG A 696 8.05 -43.16 -12.49
N PRO A 697 7.20 -42.17 -12.17
CA PRO A 697 5.93 -42.05 -12.87
C PRO A 697 6.04 -41.21 -14.16
N ILE A 698 7.20 -40.66 -14.49
CA ILE A 698 7.42 -39.77 -15.63
C ILE A 698 8.53 -40.37 -16.49
N GLY A 699 8.33 -40.41 -17.80
CA GLY A 699 9.37 -40.92 -18.69
C GLY A 699 9.26 -40.44 -20.11
N ALA A 700 10.37 -40.60 -20.83
CA ALA A 700 10.50 -40.24 -22.23
C ALA A 700 11.46 -41.19 -22.94
N ARG A 701 11.26 -41.35 -24.25
CA ARG A 701 12.19 -42.07 -25.11
C ARG A 701 12.35 -41.37 -26.46
N ALA A 702 13.52 -41.51 -27.05
CA ALA A 702 13.80 -40.99 -28.38
C ALA A 702 14.64 -41.98 -29.19
N ARG A 703 14.43 -42.03 -30.50
CA ARG A 703 15.26 -42.78 -31.45
C ARG A 703 15.43 -42.02 -32.75
N ARG A 704 16.54 -42.27 -33.44
CA ARG A 704 16.70 -41.85 -34.84
C ARG A 704 15.89 -42.77 -35.75
N ILE A 705 15.28 -42.21 -36.79
CA ILE A 705 14.51 -42.93 -37.82
C ILE A 705 15.05 -42.59 -39.20
N GLU A 706 14.84 -43.45 -40.20
CA GLU A 706 15.37 -43.23 -41.55
C GLU A 706 14.66 -42.07 -42.26
N GLU A 707 13.34 -41.94 -42.09
CA GLU A 707 12.58 -40.88 -42.73
C GLU A 707 12.94 -39.52 -42.14
N PRO A 708 13.25 -38.49 -42.96
CA PRO A 708 13.69 -37.17 -42.49
C PRO A 708 12.51 -36.33 -41.97
N ARG A 709 11.83 -36.82 -40.93
CA ARG A 709 10.67 -36.21 -40.26
C ARG A 709 10.82 -36.25 -38.74
N LEU A 710 10.02 -35.45 -38.04
CA LEU A 710 9.84 -35.60 -36.59
C LEU A 710 8.51 -36.30 -36.33
N LEU A 711 8.55 -37.37 -35.53
CA LEU A 711 7.36 -38.05 -35.03
C LEU A 711 7.27 -37.82 -33.52
N LEU A 712 6.28 -37.05 -33.07
CA LEU A 712 6.13 -36.59 -31.70
C LEU A 712 4.89 -37.24 -31.08
N VAL A 713 5.08 -38.12 -30.10
CA VAL A 713 4.01 -38.90 -29.47
C VAL A 713 3.93 -38.56 -27.98
N SER A 714 2.74 -38.28 -27.49
CA SER A 714 2.48 -38.20 -26.04
C SER A 714 1.42 -39.22 -25.67
N SER A 715 1.75 -40.07 -24.71
CA SER A 715 0.86 -41.13 -24.23
C SER A 715 0.25 -40.74 -22.89
N SER A 716 -1.03 -41.07 -22.69
CA SER A 716 -1.68 -41.01 -21.39
C SER A 716 -1.42 -42.31 -20.62
N GLY A 717 -1.00 -42.20 -19.36
CA GLY A 717 -0.64 -43.35 -18.53
C GLY A 717 0.82 -43.79 -18.72
N GLY A 718 1.06 -45.10 -18.58
CA GLY A 718 2.41 -45.68 -18.60
C GLY A 718 2.94 -45.94 -19.99
N ARG A 719 4.08 -46.63 -20.06
CA ARG A 719 4.68 -47.14 -21.31
C ARG A 719 3.67 -48.00 -22.08
N GLY A 720 3.39 -47.66 -23.33
CA GLY A 720 2.38 -48.33 -24.15
C GLY A 720 0.92 -47.99 -23.81
N GLY A 721 0.69 -46.92 -23.04
CA GLY A 721 -0.65 -46.37 -22.80
C GLY A 721 -1.32 -45.83 -24.06
N GLN A 722 -2.57 -45.39 -23.94
CA GLN A 722 -3.28 -44.79 -25.08
C GLN A 722 -2.56 -43.53 -25.54
N VAL A 723 -2.23 -43.48 -26.84
CA VAL A 723 -1.69 -42.29 -27.50
C VAL A 723 -2.69 -41.16 -27.32
N ALA A 724 -2.30 -40.14 -26.54
CA ALA A 724 -3.11 -38.97 -26.29
C ALA A 724 -2.99 -37.98 -27.45
N THR A 725 -1.78 -37.79 -27.97
CA THR A 725 -1.50 -36.96 -29.13
C THR A 725 -0.35 -37.55 -29.95
N GLU A 726 -0.52 -37.55 -31.27
CA GLU A 726 0.51 -37.90 -32.24
C GLU A 726 0.61 -36.75 -33.25
N THR A 727 1.81 -36.18 -33.39
CA THR A 727 2.09 -35.06 -34.27
C THR A 727 3.26 -35.41 -35.17
N VAL A 728 3.07 -35.31 -36.48
CA VAL A 728 4.13 -35.48 -37.48
C VAL A 728 4.53 -34.11 -38.01
N CYS A 729 5.80 -33.76 -37.89
CA CYS A 729 6.34 -32.53 -38.48
C CYS A 729 7.20 -32.87 -39.71
N LEU A 730 6.81 -32.34 -40.86
CA LEU A 730 7.48 -32.51 -42.16
C LEU A 730 8.19 -31.21 -42.59
N THR A 731 7.71 -30.07 -42.11
CA THR A 731 8.21 -28.74 -42.44
C THR A 731 8.55 -27.93 -41.19
N LEU A 732 9.28 -26.83 -41.35
CA LEU A 732 9.54 -25.91 -40.22
C LEU A 732 8.27 -25.22 -39.72
N GLN A 733 7.26 -25.05 -40.58
CA GLN A 733 5.99 -24.41 -40.23
C GLN A 733 5.23 -25.24 -39.18
N ASP A 734 5.38 -26.57 -39.20
CA ASP A 734 4.78 -27.47 -38.21
C ASP A 734 5.30 -27.24 -36.78
N LEU A 735 6.39 -26.48 -36.62
CA LEU A 735 7.02 -26.10 -35.35
C LEU A 735 6.70 -24.66 -34.90
N GLU A 736 5.98 -23.85 -35.70
CA GLU A 736 5.74 -22.42 -35.41
C GLU A 736 4.95 -22.20 -34.11
N ASP A 737 4.01 -23.10 -33.80
CA ASP A 737 3.15 -23.04 -32.63
C ASP A 737 3.81 -23.58 -31.33
N HIS A 738 5.11 -23.86 -31.34
CA HIS A 738 5.85 -24.35 -30.17
C HIS A 738 5.68 -23.45 -28.94
N CYS A 739 5.48 -22.15 -29.13
CA CYS A 739 5.29 -21.18 -28.04
C CYS A 739 3.84 -21.12 -27.52
N GLN A 740 2.93 -21.95 -28.04
CA GLN A 740 1.55 -22.04 -27.59
C GLN A 740 1.35 -23.32 -26.75
N PRO A 741 1.27 -23.24 -25.40
CA PRO A 741 1.22 -24.41 -24.52
C PRO A 741 0.07 -25.41 -24.79
N HIS A 742 -1.00 -24.95 -25.45
CA HIS A 742 -2.17 -25.76 -25.76
C HIS A 742 -2.09 -26.41 -27.15
N ALA A 743 -1.09 -26.09 -27.95
CA ALA A 743 -0.92 -26.66 -29.28
C ALA A 743 -0.51 -28.15 -29.19
N PRO A 744 -0.97 -29.01 -30.12
CA PRO A 744 -0.64 -30.43 -30.12
C PRO A 744 0.88 -30.67 -30.15
N GLY A 745 1.40 -31.33 -29.12
CA GLY A 745 2.83 -31.63 -29.01
C GLY A 745 3.74 -30.42 -28.73
N ALA A 746 3.20 -29.27 -28.29
CA ALA A 746 3.98 -28.04 -28.07
C ALA A 746 5.26 -28.26 -27.25
N LEU A 747 5.18 -29.00 -26.14
CA LEU A 747 6.34 -29.38 -25.32
C LEU A 747 7.41 -30.11 -26.15
N LEU A 748 7.01 -31.11 -26.94
CA LEU A 748 7.94 -31.90 -27.76
C LEU A 748 8.54 -31.03 -28.89
N LYS A 749 7.75 -30.15 -29.50
CA LYS A 749 8.24 -29.18 -30.49
C LYS A 749 9.29 -28.26 -29.87
N ALA A 750 9.03 -27.70 -28.69
CA ALA A 750 9.99 -26.86 -27.97
C ALA A 750 11.26 -27.63 -27.59
N VAL A 751 11.16 -28.91 -27.20
CA VAL A 751 12.34 -29.78 -27.00
C VAL A 751 13.17 -29.88 -28.28
N CYS A 752 12.55 -30.08 -29.45
CA CYS A 752 13.28 -30.16 -30.72
C CYS A 752 14.08 -28.86 -31.01
N LEU A 753 13.55 -27.70 -30.62
CA LEU A 753 14.24 -26.42 -30.78
C LEU A 753 15.34 -26.22 -29.73
N CYS A 754 14.99 -26.33 -28.44
CA CYS A 754 15.91 -26.05 -27.33
C CYS A 754 17.05 -27.07 -27.22
N SER A 755 16.83 -28.32 -27.65
CA SER A 755 17.91 -29.32 -27.73
C SER A 755 18.87 -29.08 -28.90
N GLY A 756 18.58 -28.14 -29.81
CA GLY A 756 19.34 -27.93 -31.04
C GLY A 756 19.16 -29.02 -32.09
N LEU A 757 18.16 -29.91 -31.93
CA LEU A 757 17.81 -30.92 -32.93
C LEU A 757 17.43 -30.26 -34.26
N VAL A 758 16.70 -29.14 -34.19
CA VAL A 758 16.30 -28.30 -35.33
C VAL A 758 16.68 -26.85 -35.05
N ALA A 759 17.24 -26.16 -36.04
CA ALA A 759 17.42 -24.71 -36.00
C ALA A 759 16.15 -24.02 -36.54
N PHE A 760 15.55 -23.16 -35.72
CA PHE A 760 14.35 -22.39 -36.05
C PHE A 760 14.45 -20.97 -35.49
N PRO A 761 14.16 -19.92 -36.29
CA PRO A 761 13.86 -19.96 -37.72
C PRO A 761 15.11 -20.30 -38.56
N SER A 762 14.92 -20.87 -39.75
CA SER A 762 16.02 -21.23 -40.67
C SER A 762 15.54 -21.24 -42.12
N GLN A 763 16.45 -20.92 -43.05
CA GLN A 763 16.21 -21.03 -44.49
C GLN A 763 16.36 -22.48 -44.99
N GLN A 764 17.02 -23.36 -44.22
CA GLN A 764 17.17 -24.76 -44.58
C GLN A 764 15.91 -25.56 -44.20
N PRO A 765 15.29 -26.32 -45.11
CA PRO A 765 14.12 -27.14 -44.82
C PRO A 765 14.36 -28.16 -43.71
N LEU A 766 13.31 -28.49 -42.94
CA LEU A 766 13.39 -29.42 -41.80
C LEU A 766 14.07 -30.74 -42.16
N GLY A 767 13.59 -31.42 -43.20
CA GLY A 767 14.15 -32.71 -43.61
C GLY A 767 15.63 -32.65 -43.99
N GLN A 768 16.09 -31.55 -44.59
CA GLN A 768 17.51 -31.36 -44.91
C GLN A 768 18.35 -31.18 -43.65
N GLN A 769 17.87 -30.40 -42.66
CA GLN A 769 18.56 -30.25 -41.38
C GLN A 769 18.71 -31.60 -40.66
N LEU A 770 17.64 -32.40 -40.65
CA LEU A 770 17.61 -33.71 -40.01
C LEU A 770 18.58 -34.69 -40.68
N LEU A 771 18.53 -34.79 -42.01
CA LEU A 771 19.40 -35.69 -42.77
C LEU A 771 20.87 -35.32 -42.64
N GLN A 772 21.22 -34.04 -42.75
CA GLN A 772 22.61 -33.58 -42.70
C GLN A 772 23.22 -33.70 -41.31
N ARG A 773 22.46 -33.43 -40.25
CA ARG A 773 22.98 -33.44 -38.88
C ARG A 773 22.92 -34.81 -38.22
N TRP A 774 21.86 -35.58 -38.50
CA TRP A 774 21.51 -36.78 -37.73
C TRP A 774 21.38 -38.04 -38.59
N GLY A 775 21.50 -37.94 -39.91
CA GLY A 775 21.41 -39.06 -40.84
C GLY A 775 19.99 -39.56 -41.12
N GLY A 776 18.97 -38.85 -40.62
CA GLY A 776 17.56 -39.23 -40.68
C GLY A 776 16.71 -38.38 -39.73
N GLY A 777 15.45 -38.74 -39.53
CA GLY A 777 14.55 -38.08 -38.59
C GLY A 777 14.69 -38.54 -37.15
N VAL A 778 13.80 -38.05 -36.27
CA VAL A 778 13.74 -38.47 -34.87
C VAL A 778 12.30 -38.72 -34.45
N GLU A 779 12.09 -39.84 -33.76
CA GLU A 779 10.84 -40.14 -33.06
C GLU A 779 11.03 -39.88 -31.56
N LEU A 780 10.17 -39.05 -30.97
CA LEU A 780 10.13 -38.72 -29.55
C LEU A 780 8.82 -39.19 -28.96
N GLN A 781 8.87 -39.85 -27.80
CA GLN A 781 7.69 -40.24 -27.06
C GLN A 781 7.79 -39.85 -25.58
N SER A 782 6.68 -39.39 -25.02
CA SER A 782 6.54 -39.05 -23.59
C SER A 782 5.38 -39.80 -22.94
N TRP A 783 5.46 -40.04 -21.63
CA TRP A 783 4.36 -40.59 -20.83
C TRP A 783 4.39 -40.09 -19.38
N SER A 784 3.23 -40.13 -18.71
CA SER A 784 3.13 -39.89 -17.27
C SER A 784 2.00 -40.71 -16.63
N LEU A 785 2.32 -41.37 -15.53
CA LEU A 785 1.38 -42.05 -14.64
C LEU A 785 0.65 -41.09 -13.69
N LEU A 786 1.03 -39.81 -13.67
CA LEU A 786 0.41 -38.79 -12.83
C LEU A 786 -0.68 -38.04 -13.61
N PRO A 787 -1.79 -37.67 -12.96
CA PRO A 787 -2.79 -36.82 -13.58
C PRO A 787 -2.23 -35.42 -13.88
N HIS A 788 -2.71 -34.80 -14.95
CA HIS A 788 -2.42 -33.40 -15.23
C HIS A 788 -2.86 -32.51 -14.06
N GLY A 789 -2.00 -31.58 -13.65
CA GLY A 789 -2.27 -30.72 -12.48
C GLY A 789 -2.14 -31.44 -11.14
N SER A 790 -1.34 -32.51 -11.07
CA SER A 790 -0.98 -33.22 -9.82
C SER A 790 -0.30 -32.32 -8.79
N GLY A 791 0.37 -31.25 -9.23
CA GLY A 791 1.21 -30.41 -8.39
C GLY A 791 2.60 -30.99 -8.12
N LEU A 792 2.95 -32.13 -8.74
CA LEU A 792 4.22 -32.86 -8.51
C LEU A 792 5.31 -32.55 -9.55
N GLY A 793 5.27 -31.38 -10.19
CA GLY A 793 6.27 -30.93 -11.16
C GLY A 793 6.31 -31.68 -12.50
N THR A 794 5.24 -32.40 -12.85
CA THR A 794 5.20 -33.33 -13.98
C THR A 794 5.69 -32.72 -15.30
N SER A 795 5.26 -31.49 -15.63
CA SER A 795 5.62 -30.85 -16.91
C SER A 795 7.11 -30.54 -17.04
N SER A 796 7.72 -29.92 -16.02
CA SER A 796 9.14 -29.54 -16.03
C SER A 796 10.05 -30.76 -15.99
N ILE A 797 9.68 -31.78 -15.19
CA ILE A 797 10.42 -33.05 -15.12
C ILE A 797 10.35 -33.78 -16.46
N LEU A 798 9.18 -33.78 -17.11
CA LEU A 798 9.02 -34.39 -18.43
C LEU A 798 9.83 -33.67 -19.51
N ALA A 799 9.92 -32.34 -19.44
CA ALA A 799 10.80 -31.57 -20.32
C ALA A 799 12.27 -32.00 -20.17
N GLY A 800 12.74 -32.20 -18.94
CA GLY A 800 14.08 -32.70 -18.66
C GLY A 800 14.30 -34.13 -19.19
N ALA A 801 13.35 -35.04 -19.00
CA ALA A 801 13.42 -36.40 -19.54
C ALA A 801 13.49 -36.43 -21.08
N LEU A 802 12.70 -35.58 -21.76
CA LEU A 802 12.70 -35.45 -23.21
C LEU A 802 14.02 -34.88 -23.74
N LEU A 803 14.55 -33.82 -23.10
CA LEU A 803 15.86 -33.26 -23.45
C LEU A 803 16.96 -34.31 -23.30
N ALA A 804 16.98 -35.04 -22.19
CA ALA A 804 17.92 -36.14 -21.95
C ALA A 804 17.84 -37.22 -23.04
N ALA A 805 16.63 -37.70 -23.37
CA ALA A 805 16.43 -38.70 -24.41
C ALA A 805 16.92 -38.23 -25.79
N VAL A 806 16.66 -36.97 -26.15
CA VAL A 806 17.14 -36.38 -27.41
C VAL A 806 18.66 -36.26 -27.43
N TYR A 807 19.29 -35.81 -26.35
CA TYR A 807 20.75 -35.73 -26.28
C TYR A 807 21.36 -37.12 -26.52
N LEU A 808 20.88 -38.15 -25.84
CA LEU A 808 21.38 -39.52 -25.99
C LEU A 808 21.19 -40.05 -27.42
N CYS A 809 19.99 -39.94 -28.01
CA CYS A 809 19.73 -40.51 -29.33
C CYS A 809 20.49 -39.78 -30.46
N THR A 810 20.96 -38.56 -30.20
CA THR A 810 21.78 -37.75 -31.11
C THR A 810 23.28 -37.86 -30.84
N GLY A 811 23.72 -38.81 -30.01
CA GLY A 811 25.14 -39.03 -29.73
C GLY A 811 25.76 -37.93 -28.89
N ARG A 812 24.98 -37.35 -27.98
CA ARG A 812 25.39 -36.28 -27.06
C ARG A 812 25.20 -36.71 -25.62
N SER A 813 26.06 -36.20 -24.75
CA SER A 813 26.00 -36.40 -23.30
C SER A 813 25.51 -35.12 -22.60
N PHE A 814 24.96 -35.27 -21.41
CA PHE A 814 24.48 -34.17 -20.58
C PHE A 814 24.88 -34.42 -19.13
N ASP A 815 24.99 -33.33 -18.37
CA ASP A 815 25.03 -33.37 -16.91
C ASP A 815 23.72 -32.80 -16.35
N THR A 816 23.41 -33.12 -15.10
CA THR A 816 22.14 -32.73 -14.49
C THR A 816 22.03 -31.21 -14.27
N ASP A 817 23.14 -30.52 -14.02
CA ASP A 817 23.16 -29.05 -13.83
C ASP A 817 22.78 -28.35 -15.13
N SER A 818 23.41 -28.76 -16.24
CA SER A 818 23.05 -28.29 -17.59
C SER A 818 21.59 -28.59 -17.93
N LEU A 819 21.08 -29.77 -17.55
CA LEU A 819 19.70 -30.16 -17.82
C LEU A 819 18.68 -29.29 -17.06
N ILE A 820 18.95 -28.94 -15.79
CA ILE A 820 18.10 -28.03 -15.00
C ILE A 820 17.97 -26.67 -15.70
N HIS A 821 19.09 -26.10 -16.15
CA HIS A 821 19.10 -24.81 -16.84
C HIS A 821 18.51 -24.89 -18.26
N ALA A 822 18.65 -26.04 -18.94
CA ALA A 822 18.01 -26.28 -20.22
C ALA A 822 16.48 -26.32 -20.11
N VAL A 823 15.94 -26.92 -19.02
CA VAL A 823 14.50 -26.87 -18.74
C VAL A 823 14.04 -25.44 -18.45
N LEU A 824 14.80 -24.66 -17.67
CA LEU A 824 14.47 -23.24 -17.44
C LEU A 824 14.35 -22.46 -18.74
N HIS A 825 15.31 -22.64 -19.65
CA HIS A 825 15.29 -22.01 -20.96
C HIS A 825 14.11 -22.50 -21.81
N LEU A 826 13.82 -23.80 -21.80
CA LEU A 826 12.75 -24.41 -22.57
C LEU A 826 11.36 -23.93 -22.14
N GLU A 827 11.09 -23.82 -20.83
CA GLU A 827 9.81 -23.33 -20.32
C GLU A 827 9.52 -21.87 -20.69
N GLN A 828 10.59 -21.07 -20.80
CA GLN A 828 10.50 -19.72 -21.34
C GLN A 828 10.10 -19.75 -22.83
N THR A 829 10.72 -20.62 -23.62
CA THR A 829 10.37 -20.83 -25.04
C THR A 829 8.92 -21.29 -25.22
N LEU A 830 8.41 -22.12 -24.30
CA LEU A 830 7.00 -22.55 -24.28
C LEU A 830 6.02 -21.46 -23.81
N THR A 831 6.50 -20.37 -23.22
CA THR A 831 5.69 -19.31 -22.58
C THR A 831 4.87 -19.78 -21.37
N THR A 832 5.17 -20.96 -20.82
CA THR A 832 4.54 -21.45 -19.58
C THR A 832 5.14 -20.78 -18.35
N GLY A 833 6.45 -20.50 -18.38
CA GLY A 833 7.19 -19.96 -17.24
C GLY A 833 7.13 -20.86 -16.00
N GLY A 834 7.53 -20.33 -14.85
CA GLY A 834 7.57 -21.06 -13.59
C GLY A 834 8.85 -20.80 -12.80
N GLY A 835 8.93 -21.39 -11.60
CA GLY A 835 10.16 -21.45 -10.83
C GLY A 835 11.01 -22.67 -11.19
N TRP A 836 12.22 -22.76 -10.64
CA TRP A 836 13.16 -23.84 -10.96
C TRP A 836 13.02 -25.10 -10.10
N GLN A 837 12.14 -25.10 -9.08
CA GLN A 837 12.06 -26.20 -8.11
C GLN A 837 11.65 -27.54 -8.72
N ASP A 838 10.84 -27.54 -9.78
CA ASP A 838 10.23 -28.74 -10.35
C ASP A 838 11.28 -29.64 -11.01
N GLN A 839 12.09 -29.05 -11.88
CA GLN A 839 13.19 -29.73 -12.58
C GLN A 839 14.30 -30.14 -11.62
N VAL A 840 14.66 -29.30 -10.63
CA VAL A 840 15.60 -29.72 -9.58
C VAL A 840 15.05 -30.93 -8.85
N GLY A 841 13.78 -30.86 -8.45
CA GLY A 841 13.11 -31.85 -7.62
C GLY A 841 13.09 -33.25 -8.22
N GLY A 842 12.84 -33.36 -9.54
CA GLY A 842 12.74 -34.66 -10.22
C GLY A 842 14.01 -35.12 -10.96
N LEU A 843 14.90 -34.21 -11.38
CA LEU A 843 16.12 -34.59 -12.10
C LEU A 843 17.28 -34.98 -11.18
N VAL A 844 17.32 -34.42 -9.97
CA VAL A 844 18.34 -34.75 -8.96
C VAL A 844 17.73 -35.67 -7.91
N GLY A 845 18.36 -36.81 -7.62
CA GLY A 845 17.90 -37.74 -6.59
C GLY A 845 18.07 -37.23 -5.16
N GLY A 846 17.40 -37.91 -4.23
CA GLY A 846 17.47 -37.73 -2.78
C GLY A 846 16.74 -36.50 -2.26
N VAL A 847 16.98 -36.22 -0.97
CA VAL A 847 16.62 -34.97 -0.32
C VAL A 847 17.74 -33.96 -0.57
N LYS A 848 17.37 -32.75 -0.95
CA LYS A 848 18.32 -31.74 -1.42
C LYS A 848 17.82 -30.35 -1.14
N ILE A 849 18.76 -29.42 -1.02
CA ILE A 849 18.50 -27.99 -1.03
C ILE A 849 19.09 -27.41 -2.31
N ALA A 850 18.31 -26.61 -3.01
CA ALA A 850 18.78 -25.84 -4.14
C ALA A 850 18.66 -24.35 -3.84
N ARG A 851 19.61 -23.58 -4.36
CA ARG A 851 19.75 -22.15 -4.10
C ARG A 851 20.02 -21.38 -5.37
N SER A 852 19.59 -20.13 -5.41
CA SER A 852 19.99 -19.17 -6.42
C SER A 852 20.40 -17.86 -5.76
N ARG A 853 21.36 -17.17 -6.37
CA ARG A 853 21.75 -15.82 -5.93
C ARG A 853 20.79 -14.78 -6.52
N ALA A 854 20.70 -13.64 -5.87
CA ALA A 854 19.96 -12.46 -6.33
C ALA A 854 20.65 -11.77 -7.51
N CYS A 855 20.86 -12.48 -8.63
CA CYS A 855 21.46 -11.93 -9.83
C CYS A 855 21.04 -12.69 -11.11
N LEU A 856 21.28 -12.03 -12.24
CA LEU A 856 21.27 -12.64 -13.57
C LEU A 856 22.71 -12.81 -14.08
N PRO A 857 22.99 -13.80 -14.95
CA PRO A 857 22.10 -14.88 -15.38
C PRO A 857 21.66 -15.79 -14.22
N LEU A 858 20.40 -16.25 -14.25
CA LEU A 858 19.84 -17.09 -13.19
C LEU A 858 20.54 -18.45 -13.17
N LYS A 859 21.30 -18.69 -12.11
CA LYS A 859 22.00 -19.96 -11.84
C LYS A 859 21.41 -20.63 -10.61
N VAL A 860 21.14 -21.92 -10.72
CA VAL A 860 20.70 -22.77 -9.62
C VAL A 860 21.87 -23.63 -9.17
N GLU A 861 22.13 -23.66 -7.88
CA GLU A 861 23.17 -24.47 -7.25
C GLU A 861 22.48 -25.51 -6.35
N VAL A 862 22.74 -26.80 -6.61
CA VAL A 862 22.06 -27.91 -5.92
C VAL A 862 23.04 -28.62 -4.98
N GLU A 863 22.62 -28.79 -3.74
CA GLU A 863 23.33 -29.54 -2.70
C GLU A 863 22.45 -30.72 -2.25
N ARG A 864 22.93 -31.95 -2.47
CA ARG A 864 22.28 -33.14 -1.89
C ARG A 864 22.62 -33.20 -0.41
N LEU A 865 21.61 -33.37 0.43
CA LEU A 865 21.81 -33.46 1.87
C LEU A 865 22.29 -34.87 2.22
N ASP A 866 23.36 -34.94 3.01
CA ASP A 866 23.86 -36.19 3.58
C ASP A 866 22.99 -36.56 4.79
N LEU A 867 22.23 -37.66 4.67
CA LEU A 867 21.23 -38.08 5.65
C LEU A 867 21.58 -39.47 6.17
N SER A 868 21.41 -39.69 7.47
CA SER A 868 21.57 -41.04 8.03
C SER A 868 20.54 -42.01 7.45
N GLU A 869 20.94 -43.27 7.28
CA GLU A 869 20.05 -44.33 6.77
C GLU A 869 18.80 -44.50 7.64
N ASP A 870 18.95 -44.40 8.97
CA ASP A 870 17.84 -44.43 9.93
C ASP A 870 16.83 -43.30 9.70
N PHE A 871 17.32 -42.08 9.42
CA PHE A 871 16.45 -40.94 9.16
C PHE A 871 15.74 -41.08 7.81
N LEU A 872 16.44 -41.52 6.76
CA LEU A 872 15.85 -41.80 5.45
C LEU A 872 14.74 -42.85 5.53
N LEU A 873 14.98 -43.95 6.24
CA LEU A 873 14.00 -45.00 6.45
C LEU A 873 12.78 -44.48 7.22
N SER A 874 13.02 -43.73 8.30
CA SER A 874 11.95 -43.15 9.11
C SER A 874 11.11 -42.13 8.33
N LEU A 875 11.76 -41.29 7.51
CA LEU A 875 11.08 -40.33 6.63
C LEU A 875 10.20 -41.07 5.60
N GLN A 876 10.75 -42.08 4.93
CA GLN A 876 10.03 -42.87 3.93
C GLN A 876 8.80 -43.58 4.53
N GLN A 877 8.92 -44.15 5.73
CA GLN A 877 7.80 -44.83 6.39
C GLN A 877 6.69 -43.86 6.85
N ARG A 878 6.94 -42.55 6.91
CA ARG A 878 6.01 -41.53 7.43
C ARG A 878 5.48 -40.57 6.37
N LEU A 879 6.08 -40.59 5.18
CA LEU A 879 5.70 -39.70 4.08
C LEU A 879 4.62 -40.38 3.23
N LEU A 880 3.45 -39.75 3.15
CA LEU A 880 2.31 -40.26 2.38
C LEU A 880 1.79 -39.20 1.40
N LEU A 881 1.26 -39.66 0.27
CA LEU A 881 0.58 -38.82 -0.72
C LEU A 881 -0.92 -39.09 -0.74
N VAL A 882 -1.72 -38.03 -0.71
CA VAL A 882 -3.18 -38.09 -0.82
C VAL A 882 -3.61 -37.27 -2.02
N TYR A 883 -4.12 -37.92 -3.06
CA TYR A 883 -4.75 -37.22 -4.18
C TYR A 883 -6.13 -36.71 -3.74
N THR A 884 -6.37 -35.41 -3.92
CA THR A 884 -7.57 -34.73 -3.42
C THR A 884 -8.81 -34.85 -4.32
N GLY A 885 -8.69 -35.50 -5.50
CA GLY A 885 -9.78 -35.60 -6.48
C GLY A 885 -10.10 -34.28 -7.22
N LYS A 886 -9.42 -33.19 -6.86
CA LYS A 886 -9.58 -31.87 -7.48
C LYS A 886 -8.31 -31.50 -8.23
N THR A 887 -8.42 -31.10 -9.48
CA THR A 887 -7.31 -30.48 -10.22
C THR A 887 -7.63 -29.01 -10.46
N ARG A 888 -6.60 -28.15 -10.36
CA ARG A 888 -6.73 -26.72 -10.67
C ARG A 888 -5.49 -26.26 -11.43
N LEU A 889 -5.68 -25.34 -12.37
CA LEU A 889 -4.58 -24.71 -13.08
C LEU A 889 -3.82 -23.74 -12.16
N ALA A 890 -2.52 -23.99 -11.95
CA ALA A 890 -1.63 -23.16 -11.14
C ALA A 890 -1.42 -21.74 -11.70
N ARG A 891 -1.67 -21.53 -12.99
CA ARG A 891 -1.35 -20.28 -13.71
C ARG A 891 -1.95 -19.03 -13.08
N ASN A 892 -3.19 -19.09 -12.62
CA ASN A 892 -3.85 -17.92 -12.02
C ASN A 892 -3.21 -17.53 -10.68
N LEU A 893 -2.82 -18.52 -9.87
CA LEU A 893 -2.14 -18.26 -8.58
C LEU A 893 -0.76 -17.63 -8.82
N LEU A 894 0.00 -18.13 -9.81
CA LEU A 894 1.29 -17.57 -10.19
C LEU A 894 1.17 -16.11 -10.62
N GLN A 895 0.17 -15.77 -11.45
CA GLN A 895 -0.07 -14.38 -11.87
C GLN A 895 -0.34 -13.45 -10.69
N ASP A 896 -1.13 -13.89 -9.72
CA ASP A 896 -1.45 -13.10 -8.53
C ASP A 896 -0.21 -12.89 -7.64
N VAL A 897 0.59 -13.94 -7.42
CA VAL A 897 1.86 -13.85 -6.67
C VAL A 897 2.82 -12.85 -7.32
N VAL A 898 3.05 -12.98 -8.63
CA VAL A 898 3.96 -12.09 -9.37
C VAL A 898 3.45 -10.65 -9.39
N ARG A 899 2.13 -10.45 -9.54
CA ARG A 899 1.52 -9.11 -9.43
C ARG A 899 1.78 -8.50 -8.06
N SER A 900 1.47 -9.22 -6.99
CA SER A 900 1.67 -8.71 -5.62
C SER A 900 3.14 -8.47 -5.29
N TRP A 901 4.05 -9.27 -5.86
CA TRP A 901 5.49 -9.02 -5.81
C TRP A 901 5.88 -7.72 -6.49
N TYR A 902 5.43 -7.46 -7.72
CA TYR A 902 5.72 -6.22 -8.44
C TYR A 902 5.15 -4.98 -7.75
N SER A 903 3.96 -5.09 -7.16
CA SER A 903 3.37 -4.03 -6.33
C SER A 903 4.09 -3.84 -4.99
N ARG A 904 5.05 -4.71 -4.63
CA ARG A 904 5.76 -4.73 -3.34
C ARG A 904 4.81 -4.69 -2.14
N LEU A 905 3.79 -5.54 -2.14
CA LEU A 905 2.94 -5.68 -0.96
C LEU A 905 3.80 -6.16 0.21
N ALA A 906 3.80 -5.44 1.33
CA ALA A 906 4.67 -5.72 2.49
C ALA A 906 4.60 -7.18 2.94
N ALA A 907 3.38 -7.72 3.08
CA ALA A 907 3.15 -9.12 3.45
C ALA A 907 3.79 -10.14 2.49
N ILE A 908 3.94 -9.81 1.21
CA ILE A 908 4.59 -10.68 0.22
C ILE A 908 6.11 -10.53 0.29
N VAL A 909 6.62 -9.30 0.40
CA VAL A 909 8.06 -9.02 0.50
C VAL A 909 8.65 -9.70 1.75
N GLU A 910 8.03 -9.49 2.92
CA GLU A 910 8.44 -10.10 4.19
C GLU A 910 8.39 -11.62 4.12
N ASN A 911 7.33 -12.18 3.53
CA ASN A 911 7.14 -13.62 3.46
C ASN A 911 8.15 -14.31 2.53
N THR A 912 8.63 -13.64 1.49
CA THR A 912 9.69 -14.17 0.61
C THR A 912 10.99 -14.43 1.39
N GLU A 913 11.41 -13.51 2.26
CA GLU A 913 12.60 -13.71 3.08
C GLU A 913 12.40 -14.85 4.09
N GLN A 914 11.19 -14.94 4.65
CA GLN A 914 10.82 -16.02 5.57
C GLN A 914 10.78 -17.39 4.89
N LEU A 915 10.41 -17.47 3.60
CA LEU A 915 10.46 -18.72 2.81
C LEU A 915 11.89 -19.24 2.70
N VAL A 916 12.85 -18.37 2.37
CA VAL A 916 14.28 -18.74 2.27
C VAL A 916 14.82 -19.18 3.62
N SER A 917 14.54 -18.42 4.69
CA SER A 917 14.98 -18.77 6.05
C SER A 917 14.42 -20.13 6.51
N ASN A 918 13.13 -20.40 6.25
CA ASN A 918 12.50 -21.67 6.57
C ASN A 918 13.03 -22.83 5.70
N ALA A 919 13.50 -22.57 4.47
CA ALA A 919 14.17 -23.59 3.65
C ALA A 919 15.52 -23.99 4.26
N GLU A 920 16.33 -23.02 4.68
CA GLU A 920 17.60 -23.30 5.37
C GLU A 920 17.40 -24.04 6.70
N GLU A 921 16.36 -23.69 7.46
CA GLU A 921 16.02 -24.40 8.69
C GLU A 921 15.54 -25.83 8.41
N CYS A 922 14.77 -26.02 7.33
CA CYS A 922 14.34 -27.33 6.88
C CYS A 922 15.53 -28.21 6.47
N ALA A 923 16.52 -27.66 5.77
CA ALA A 923 17.73 -28.37 5.40
C ALA A 923 18.53 -28.81 6.62
N ARG A 924 18.71 -27.92 7.61
CA ARG A 924 19.34 -28.25 8.90
C ARG A 924 18.56 -29.34 9.65
N ALA A 925 17.24 -29.25 9.69
CA ALA A 925 16.40 -30.26 10.34
C ALA A 925 16.55 -31.65 9.70
N CYS A 926 16.71 -31.71 8.37
CA CYS A 926 17.00 -32.96 7.67
C CYS A 926 18.39 -33.49 8.02
N ALA A 927 19.44 -32.66 7.91
CA ALA A 927 20.82 -33.05 8.20
C ALA A 927 21.02 -33.52 9.65
N GLU A 928 20.29 -32.93 10.60
CA GLU A 928 20.31 -33.31 12.02
C GLU A 928 19.38 -34.50 12.35
N GLY A 929 18.63 -35.02 11.38
CA GLY A 929 17.74 -36.18 11.56
C GLY A 929 16.47 -35.89 12.40
N SER A 930 16.01 -34.64 12.47
CA SER A 930 14.91 -34.23 13.35
C SER A 930 13.56 -34.16 12.63
N LEU A 931 12.76 -35.23 12.74
CA LEU A 931 11.40 -35.30 12.15
C LEU A 931 10.44 -34.23 12.71
N SER A 932 10.53 -33.93 14.00
CA SER A 932 9.66 -32.92 14.64
C SER A 932 9.93 -31.51 14.10
N ARG A 933 11.20 -31.15 13.94
CA ARG A 933 11.60 -29.87 13.32
C ARG A 933 11.24 -29.83 11.84
N LEU A 934 11.40 -30.93 11.12
CA LEU A 934 10.96 -31.05 9.73
C LEU A 934 9.44 -30.81 9.59
N GLY A 935 8.63 -31.45 10.44
CA GLY A 935 7.18 -31.23 10.48
C GLY A 935 6.81 -29.77 10.76
N SER A 936 7.49 -29.14 11.72
CA SER A 936 7.32 -27.71 12.02
C SER A 936 7.68 -26.80 10.84
N CYS A 937 8.75 -27.11 10.11
CA CYS A 937 9.13 -26.38 8.89
C CYS A 937 8.06 -26.51 7.81
N LEU A 938 7.52 -27.73 7.61
CA LEU A 938 6.49 -28.02 6.63
C LEU A 938 5.18 -27.27 6.93
N ASP A 939 4.79 -27.19 8.20
CA ASP A 939 3.62 -26.42 8.63
C ASP A 939 3.78 -24.92 8.44
N ARG A 940 4.94 -24.37 8.82
CA ARG A 940 5.26 -22.97 8.53
C ARG A 940 5.23 -22.72 7.04
N TYR A 941 5.81 -23.61 6.24
CA TYR A 941 5.79 -23.52 4.79
C TYR A 941 4.36 -23.50 4.24
N TRP A 942 3.44 -24.32 4.77
CA TRP A 942 2.04 -24.25 4.36
C TRP A 942 1.39 -22.90 4.66
N GLN A 943 1.66 -22.30 5.83
CA GLN A 943 1.18 -20.94 6.12
C GLN A 943 1.79 -19.91 5.18
N GLN A 944 3.09 -20.01 4.89
CA GLN A 944 3.79 -19.13 3.96
C GLN A 944 3.22 -19.23 2.54
N LYS A 945 2.86 -20.43 2.07
CA LYS A 945 2.19 -20.62 0.76
C LYS A 945 0.82 -19.96 0.70
N LYS A 946 0.05 -20.01 1.80
CA LYS A 946 -1.25 -19.32 1.88
C LYS A 946 -1.09 -17.80 1.89
N ALA A 947 -0.03 -17.30 2.52
CA ALA A 947 0.31 -15.88 2.48
C ALA A 947 0.73 -15.42 1.08
N MET A 948 1.53 -16.23 0.36
CA MET A 948 1.88 -15.94 -1.04
C MET A 948 0.65 -15.96 -1.95
N ALA A 949 -0.19 -16.99 -1.83
CA ALA A 949 -1.30 -17.27 -2.73
C ALA A 949 -2.61 -17.52 -1.96
N PRO A 950 -3.38 -16.47 -1.61
CA PRO A 950 -4.63 -16.58 -0.83
C PRO A 950 -5.75 -17.49 -1.39
N GLY A 951 -5.58 -18.04 -2.61
CA GLY A 951 -6.49 -18.99 -3.24
C GLY A 951 -6.03 -20.45 -3.27
N CYS A 952 -4.92 -20.80 -2.60
CA CYS A 952 -4.29 -22.12 -2.68
C CYS A 952 -4.95 -23.21 -1.79
N GLU A 953 -5.87 -22.84 -0.88
CA GLU A 953 -6.56 -23.76 0.04
C GLU A 953 -8.11 -23.72 -0.15
N PRO A 954 -8.65 -24.45 -1.14
CA PRO A 954 -10.09 -24.63 -1.29
C PRO A 954 -10.74 -25.26 -0.06
N ALA A 955 -12.04 -25.05 0.13
CA ALA A 955 -12.77 -25.57 1.29
C ALA A 955 -12.63 -27.09 1.49
N ALA A 956 -12.69 -27.89 0.41
CA ALA A 956 -12.50 -29.34 0.48
C ALA A 956 -11.10 -29.74 0.98
N VAL A 957 -10.05 -29.05 0.51
CA VAL A 957 -8.67 -29.29 0.96
C VAL A 957 -8.50 -28.88 2.42
N ARG A 958 -9.07 -27.75 2.83
CA ARG A 958 -9.07 -27.29 4.22
C ARG A 958 -9.68 -28.31 5.16
N ASN A 959 -10.84 -28.87 4.79
CA ASN A 959 -11.53 -29.89 5.59
C ASN A 959 -10.71 -31.18 5.67
N MET A 960 -10.12 -31.62 4.56
CA MET A 960 -9.23 -32.79 4.52
C MET A 960 -8.01 -32.61 5.43
N MET A 961 -7.31 -31.48 5.31
CA MET A 961 -6.16 -31.16 6.15
C MET A 961 -6.54 -31.03 7.63
N ALA A 962 -7.70 -30.46 7.95
CA ALA A 962 -8.18 -30.36 9.32
C ALA A 962 -8.45 -31.75 9.93
N ALA A 963 -9.06 -32.66 9.17
CA ALA A 963 -9.33 -34.04 9.62
C ALA A 963 -8.03 -34.85 9.84
N LEU A 964 -7.03 -34.64 9.00
CA LEU A 964 -5.73 -35.33 9.08
C LEU A 964 -4.79 -34.75 10.12
N ARG A 965 -5.02 -33.50 10.57
CA ARG A 965 -4.13 -32.77 11.47
C ARG A 965 -3.67 -33.56 12.71
N PRO A 966 -4.52 -34.36 13.40
CA PRO A 966 -4.11 -35.14 14.57
C PRO A 966 -3.12 -36.27 14.26
N LEU A 967 -2.99 -36.70 12.99
CA LEU A 967 -2.10 -37.79 12.56
C LEU A 967 -0.74 -37.29 12.03
N THR A 968 -0.57 -35.98 11.85
CA THR A 968 0.57 -35.41 11.10
C THR A 968 1.47 -34.55 11.96
N LEU A 969 2.78 -34.74 11.84
CA LEU A 969 3.83 -33.79 12.25
C LEU A 969 3.80 -32.51 11.38
N GLY A 970 3.42 -32.65 10.12
CA GLY A 970 3.23 -31.54 9.20
C GLY A 970 2.55 -31.99 7.91
N GLN A 971 1.94 -31.07 7.19
CA GLN A 971 1.24 -31.35 5.94
C GLN A 971 1.21 -30.13 5.00
N SER A 972 1.29 -30.36 3.70
CA SER A 972 1.23 -29.29 2.70
C SER A 972 0.71 -29.82 1.36
N LEU A 973 0.13 -28.93 0.56
CA LEU A 973 -0.29 -29.26 -0.79
C LEU A 973 0.90 -29.14 -1.75
N ALA A 974 1.05 -30.06 -2.70
CA ALA A 974 2.10 -30.03 -3.71
C ALA A 974 1.90 -28.86 -4.71
N GLY A 975 3.01 -28.35 -5.26
CA GLY A 975 2.99 -27.28 -6.28
C GLY A 975 2.35 -25.97 -5.80
N ALA A 976 1.73 -25.21 -6.70
CA ALA A 976 1.13 -23.90 -6.36
C ALA A 976 -0.08 -23.98 -5.41
N GLY A 977 -0.68 -25.17 -5.24
CA GLY A 977 -1.89 -25.42 -4.47
C GLY A 977 -3.19 -25.36 -5.29
N GLY A 978 -4.34 -25.33 -4.61
CA GLY A 978 -5.67 -25.28 -5.23
C GLY A 978 -6.27 -26.64 -5.62
N GLY A 979 -5.53 -27.74 -5.44
CA GLY A 979 -5.90 -29.13 -5.78
C GLY A 979 -4.66 -30.01 -5.91
N GLY A 980 -4.79 -31.18 -6.52
CA GLY A 980 -3.70 -32.12 -6.78
C GLY A 980 -3.42 -33.03 -5.58
N PHE A 981 -2.14 -33.25 -5.30
CA PHE A 981 -1.70 -34.07 -4.17
C PHE A 981 -1.45 -33.22 -2.92
N LEU A 982 -1.98 -33.70 -1.80
CA LEU A 982 -1.56 -33.37 -0.45
C LEU A 982 -0.47 -34.35 -0.04
N PHE A 983 0.59 -33.89 0.61
CA PHE A 983 1.57 -34.79 1.22
C PHE A 983 1.66 -34.56 2.73
N LEU A 984 1.83 -35.67 3.45
CA LEU A 984 1.71 -35.75 4.89
C LEU A 984 2.99 -36.34 5.47
N LEU A 985 3.46 -35.77 6.56
CA LEU A 985 4.47 -36.39 7.42
C LEU A 985 3.78 -36.88 8.69
N THR A 986 3.64 -38.19 8.87
CA THR A 986 2.85 -38.78 9.97
C THR A 986 3.61 -38.93 11.29
N HIS A 987 2.86 -38.88 12.40
CA HIS A 987 3.41 -39.06 13.75
C HIS A 987 3.95 -40.46 14.01
N GLU A 988 3.33 -41.49 13.41
CA GLU A 988 3.77 -42.89 13.48
C GLU A 988 4.11 -43.41 12.07
N PRO A 989 5.00 -44.41 11.93
CA PRO A 989 5.33 -44.99 10.64
C PRO A 989 4.17 -45.84 10.11
N LEU A 990 4.10 -46.01 8.79
CA LEU A 990 3.19 -46.93 8.08
C LEU A 990 1.69 -46.67 8.35
N GLN A 991 1.28 -45.41 8.50
CA GLN A 991 -0.11 -45.03 8.82
C GLN A 991 -1.07 -44.93 7.62
N GLU A 992 -0.77 -45.58 6.49
CA GLU A 992 -1.55 -45.46 5.26
C GLU A 992 -3.03 -45.82 5.45
N GLU A 993 -3.30 -46.96 6.11
CA GLU A 993 -4.67 -47.42 6.38
C GLU A 993 -5.43 -46.46 7.30
N ARG A 994 -4.75 -45.92 8.32
CA ARG A 994 -5.34 -44.98 9.27
C ARG A 994 -5.72 -43.66 8.59
N VAL A 995 -4.87 -43.16 7.70
CA VAL A 995 -5.18 -41.98 6.87
C VAL A 995 -6.40 -42.25 5.99
N ARG A 996 -6.46 -43.41 5.34
CA ARG A 996 -7.60 -43.81 4.49
C ARG A 996 -8.90 -43.91 5.29
N GLU A 997 -8.85 -44.45 6.51
CA GLU A 997 -10.00 -44.56 7.42
C GLU A 997 -10.55 -43.18 7.83
N VAL A 998 -9.67 -42.27 8.28
CA VAL A 998 -10.07 -40.91 8.69
C VAL A 998 -10.72 -40.16 7.54
N LEU A 999 -10.15 -40.24 6.34
CA LEU A 999 -10.70 -39.58 5.16
C LEU A 999 -12.04 -40.18 4.73
N SER A 1000 -12.19 -41.51 4.78
CA SER A 1000 -13.45 -42.19 4.44
C SER A 1000 -14.59 -41.79 5.39
N ASN A 1001 -14.26 -41.53 6.67
CA ASN A 1001 -15.22 -41.13 7.70
C ASN A 1001 -15.51 -39.62 7.72
N THR A 1002 -14.80 -38.81 6.93
CA THR A 1002 -14.98 -37.36 6.90
C THR A 1002 -16.04 -36.98 5.87
N GLN A 1003 -17.17 -36.42 6.33
CA GLN A 1003 -18.26 -36.01 5.44
C GLN A 1003 -17.84 -34.88 4.49
N GLY A 1004 -18.32 -34.93 3.25
CA GLY A 1004 -18.13 -33.87 2.25
C GLY A 1004 -16.80 -33.92 1.49
N LEU A 1005 -16.00 -34.98 1.66
CA LEU A 1005 -14.84 -35.25 0.79
C LEU A 1005 -15.30 -35.98 -0.47
N GLY A 1006 -14.74 -35.61 -1.63
CA GLY A 1006 -14.94 -36.32 -2.90
C GLY A 1006 -14.00 -37.53 -3.02
N ASP A 1007 -13.89 -38.10 -4.23
CA ASP A 1007 -12.97 -39.22 -4.49
C ASP A 1007 -11.52 -38.85 -4.13
N PHE A 1008 -10.90 -39.65 -3.26
CA PHE A 1008 -9.51 -39.50 -2.87
C PHE A 1008 -8.77 -40.82 -3.02
N SER A 1009 -7.44 -40.76 -3.11
CA SER A 1009 -6.59 -41.96 -3.10
C SER A 1009 -5.32 -41.69 -2.31
N VAL A 1010 -4.91 -42.67 -1.51
CA VAL A 1010 -3.70 -42.62 -0.68
C VAL A 1010 -2.63 -43.48 -1.34
N HIS A 1011 -1.41 -42.96 -1.44
CA HIS A 1011 -0.27 -43.58 -2.10
C HIS A 1011 0.94 -43.57 -1.18
N SER A 1012 1.66 -44.68 -1.15
CA SER A 1012 2.98 -44.78 -0.53
C SER A 1012 4.03 -44.04 -1.37
N VAL A 1013 5.06 -43.56 -0.68
CA VAL A 1013 6.13 -42.75 -1.24
C VAL A 1013 7.46 -43.42 -0.92
N GLU A 1014 8.30 -43.60 -1.93
CA GLU A 1014 9.68 -44.02 -1.74
C GLU A 1014 10.65 -42.93 -2.19
N ILE A 1015 11.73 -42.71 -1.46
CA ILE A 1015 12.71 -41.68 -1.82
C ILE A 1015 13.58 -42.23 -2.96
N ASP A 1016 13.62 -41.51 -4.09
CA ASP A 1016 14.46 -41.88 -5.23
C ASP A 1016 15.84 -41.23 -5.09
N MET A 1017 16.88 -42.03 -4.88
CA MET A 1017 18.25 -41.51 -4.66
C MET A 1017 19.01 -41.16 -5.95
N GLU A 1018 18.49 -41.54 -7.12
CA GLU A 1018 19.19 -41.39 -8.40
C GLU A 1018 18.75 -40.11 -9.14
N GLY A 1019 17.44 -39.87 -9.23
CA GLY A 1019 16.85 -38.78 -10.01
C GLY A 1019 16.55 -39.22 -11.45
N VAL A 1020 17.06 -38.49 -12.44
CA VAL A 1020 16.96 -38.87 -13.86
C VAL A 1020 17.74 -40.16 -14.13
N CYS A 1021 17.09 -41.18 -14.69
CA CYS A 1021 17.69 -42.50 -14.85
C CYS A 1021 17.56 -43.03 -16.28
N LEU A 1022 18.68 -43.53 -16.79
CA LEU A 1022 18.77 -44.12 -18.11
C LEU A 1022 18.39 -45.60 -18.03
N LEU A 1023 17.44 -46.03 -18.86
CA LEU A 1023 17.13 -47.44 -18.99
C LEU A 1023 18.04 -48.08 -20.04
N PRO A 1024 18.51 -49.32 -19.81
CA PRO A 1024 19.30 -50.04 -20.80
C PRO A 1024 18.48 -50.23 -22.09
N PRO A 1025 19.11 -50.20 -23.27
CA PRO A 1025 18.43 -50.41 -24.53
C PRO A 1025 17.74 -51.78 -24.50
N SER A 1026 16.43 -51.79 -24.72
CA SER A 1026 15.66 -53.03 -24.76
C SER A 1026 16.19 -53.92 -25.87
N GLN A 1027 16.78 -55.07 -25.52
CA GLN A 1027 17.09 -56.12 -26.50
C GLN A 1027 15.77 -56.55 -27.15
N SER A 1028 15.59 -56.20 -28.42
CA SER A 1028 14.46 -56.66 -29.23
C SER A 1028 14.58 -58.17 -29.44
N SER A 1029 13.96 -58.95 -28.57
CA SER A 1029 13.62 -60.35 -28.85
C SER A 1029 12.31 -60.39 -29.60
N LEU A 1030 12.40 -60.31 -30.93
CA LEU A 1030 11.39 -60.84 -31.84
C LEU A 1030 12.13 -61.76 -32.81
N GLY A 1031 12.34 -63.00 -32.38
CA GLY A 1031 12.51 -64.10 -33.32
C GLY A 1031 11.20 -64.31 -34.10
N PRO A 1032 11.26 -64.74 -35.35
CA PRO A 1032 10.08 -64.88 -36.19
C PRO A 1032 9.19 -66.00 -35.65
N ASP A 1033 7.92 -65.67 -35.49
CA ASP A 1033 6.84 -66.62 -35.23
C ASP A 1033 6.74 -67.59 -36.43
N PRO A 1034 6.90 -68.92 -36.26
CA PRO A 1034 6.69 -69.86 -37.34
C PRO A 1034 5.19 -70.18 -37.44
N GLY A 1035 4.51 -69.61 -38.43
CA GLY A 1035 3.15 -70.02 -38.81
C GLY A 1035 3.10 -71.44 -39.40
N PRO A 1036 1.93 -71.96 -39.82
CA PRO A 1036 0.66 -71.28 -40.07
C PRO A 1036 -0.46 -71.52 -39.05
#